data_AF-A0A6P8M2V0-F1
#
_entry.id   AF-A0A6P8M2V0-F1
#
_cell.length_a   1.000
_cell.length_b   1.000
_cell.length_c   1.000
_cell.angle_alpha   90.00
_cell.angle_beta   90.00
_cell.angle_gamma   90.00
#
_symmetry.space_group_name_H-M   'P 1'
#
loop_
_entity.id
_entity.type
_entity.pdbx_description
1 polymer ?
#
loop_
_entity_poly.entity_id
_entity_poly.type
_entity_poly.pdbx_seq_one_letter_code
_entity_poly.pdbx_strand_id
1 'polypeptide(L)'
;MAARWLLLALLAAHAAALPDIIRIGGLFHPSDDKQEVAFRYAVEKINANRDILPKSRLSAQIEQIKPQDSFHASKRVCHLLRSGVAAIFGPQSAHTASHVQSICDTMEIPHLETRWDYRLRRQSCLVNLYPHPTTLSKAYVDLVKAWGWKSFTIIYENNEGLVRLQELLKAHGPNEFPITVRQLSEGSEYRPLLKQIKNSAESHIVLDCSTERIYDVLKQAQQIGMMSDYHSYLITSLDLHSVDLEEFKHGGTNITAFRLVDPEKQDIQKVVQDWIYGEKRYNRELDMGQSSNKNNLTCIKTETSLMYDAVHLFAKALHDLDTSQQIDIKPLSCESTDTWPHGYSLINYMKIVEMTGLTGIIKFDHQGFRSDFILDIIELNNKEGLKKIGTWNSTKGINFTRSYKEEYTQIVENLQNKTFIVTTILSAPYCMRKDSSEKLTGNAQFEGYSVDLIYEISRILGFNYTFRLVPDGRYGSYNKKTKEWDGMMKELLDQKADLAIADLTITYDREQAVDFTMPFMNLGISILYRKPIKQPPNLFSFLSPLSLDVWIYMATAYLGVSVLLFILARFTPYEWYNPHPCNKNPDHLENRFKLLNCMWFTIGSLMRQGCDILPKAVSTRIVAGMWWFFTLIMISSYTANLAAFLTVERMDSPIESAEDLAKQTKIKYGALKGGSTAAFFRDSNFSTYQRMWSFMDSAKPTVFTTSNVEGVERVVKGKGSYAFLMESTSIEYVIERNCDLTQVGGLLDSKGYGIAMPPNSPYRTAISGAILKLQEEGKLHLLKTRWWKEKRGGGSCRDDMSKSSSTANELGLANVGGVFVVLMGGMGIACVIAVCEFVWKSRKVAIEERKSMCSEMASELRYALDCGNGTKKSAKKTLCSRERQESNLSIVSEEGRYPVCNKYRHFVGKAPLT
;
A
#
# COMPACT_ATOMS: atom_id res chain seq x y z
N MET A 1 -87.65 57.29 29.57
CA MET A 1 -86.39 57.59 28.86
C MET A 1 -85.14 57.03 29.54
N ALA A 2 -84.99 57.09 30.87
CA ALA A 2 -83.77 56.68 31.59
C ALA A 2 -83.15 55.33 31.16
N ALA A 3 -83.96 54.28 30.96
CA ALA A 3 -83.46 52.94 30.60
C ALA A 3 -82.64 52.87 29.29
N ARG A 4 -82.90 53.74 28.31
CA ARG A 4 -82.11 53.78 27.06
C ARG A 4 -80.71 54.36 27.25
N TRP A 5 -80.53 55.30 28.18
CA TRP A 5 -79.22 55.88 28.50
C TRP A 5 -78.35 54.92 29.31
N LEU A 6 -78.95 54.16 30.23
CA LEU A 6 -78.24 53.09 30.96
C LEU A 6 -77.72 51.98 30.03
N LEU A 7 -78.52 51.55 29.04
CA LEU A 7 -78.08 50.57 28.05
C LEU A 7 -76.95 51.09 27.13
N LEU A 8 -77.00 52.37 26.74
CA LEU A 8 -75.91 52.99 25.97
C LEU A 8 -74.62 53.15 26.79
N ALA A 9 -74.72 53.47 28.09
CA ALA A 9 -73.57 53.52 28.99
C ALA A 9 -72.94 52.13 29.22
N LEU A 10 -73.75 51.08 29.38
CA LEU A 10 -73.29 49.70 29.53
C LEU A 10 -72.66 49.13 28.25
N LEU A 11 -73.16 49.52 27.07
CA LEU A 11 -72.56 49.16 25.78
C LEU A 11 -71.26 49.92 25.50
N ALA A 12 -71.14 51.18 25.94
CA ALA A 12 -69.89 51.93 25.84
C ALA A 12 -68.76 51.36 26.73
N ALA A 13 -69.10 50.63 27.79
CA ALA A 13 -68.15 50.12 28.79
C ALA A 13 -67.34 48.87 28.38
N HIS A 14 -67.59 48.28 27.21
CA HIS A 14 -67.00 46.98 26.81
C HIS A 14 -66.11 47.03 25.55
N ALA A 15 -65.80 48.23 25.05
CA ALA A 15 -64.97 48.44 23.86
C ALA A 15 -63.51 48.87 24.20
N ALA A 16 -62.92 48.29 25.24
CA ALA A 16 -61.50 48.48 25.56
C ALA A 16 -60.63 47.71 24.54
N ALA A 17 -60.07 48.42 23.56
CA ALA A 17 -59.00 47.91 22.71
C ALA A 17 -57.62 48.15 23.38
N LEU A 18 -56.55 47.57 22.82
CA LEU A 18 -55.17 47.97 23.11
C LEU A 18 -55.03 49.51 23.15
N PRO A 19 -54.23 50.08 24.10
CA PRO A 19 -53.99 51.52 24.16
C PRO A 19 -53.26 52.02 22.91
N ASP A 20 -53.53 53.28 22.50
CA ASP A 20 -52.96 53.91 21.31
C ASP A 20 -51.41 53.89 21.27
N ILE A 21 -50.76 53.92 22.43
CA ILE A 21 -49.30 53.94 22.59
C ILE A 21 -48.88 52.88 23.62
N ILE A 22 -48.05 51.95 23.17
CA ILE A 22 -47.52 50.82 23.94
C ILE A 22 -46.02 51.04 24.14
N ARG A 23 -45.57 51.21 25.38
CA ARG A 23 -44.15 51.46 25.69
C ARG A 23 -43.40 50.13 25.81
N ILE A 24 -42.18 50.07 25.28
CA ILE A 24 -41.24 48.96 25.47
C ILE A 24 -39.86 49.48 25.88
N GLY A 25 -39.24 48.84 26.86
CA GLY A 25 -37.93 49.23 27.38
C GLY A 25 -36.79 48.54 26.62
N GLY A 26 -35.75 49.27 26.24
CA GLY A 26 -34.51 48.72 25.68
C GLY A 26 -33.31 49.07 26.56
N LEU A 27 -32.56 48.07 27.00
CA LEU A 27 -31.39 48.20 27.87
C LEU A 27 -30.12 47.87 27.09
N PHE A 28 -29.27 48.87 26.87
CA PHE A 28 -28.06 48.76 26.06
C PHE A 28 -26.82 49.26 26.82
N HIS A 29 -25.64 48.73 26.50
CA HIS A 29 -24.38 49.36 26.92
C HIS A 29 -23.91 50.38 25.86
N PRO A 30 -23.00 51.31 26.20
CA PRO A 30 -22.37 52.20 25.22
C PRO A 30 -21.59 51.50 24.09
N SER A 31 -21.33 50.20 24.21
CA SER A 31 -20.74 49.32 23.19
C SER A 31 -21.76 48.70 22.22
N ASP A 32 -23.05 48.81 22.52
CA ASP A 32 -24.12 48.04 21.87
C ASP A 32 -24.93 48.93 20.90
N ASP A 33 -24.24 49.91 20.30
CA ASP A 33 -24.81 50.96 19.44
C ASP A 33 -25.62 50.37 18.27
N LYS A 34 -25.08 49.33 17.62
CA LYS A 34 -25.70 48.62 16.51
C LYS A 34 -26.99 47.93 16.94
N GLN A 35 -27.04 47.36 18.15
CA GLN A 35 -28.25 46.78 18.73
C GLN A 35 -29.29 47.85 19.09
N GLU A 36 -28.87 49.03 19.60
CA GLU A 36 -29.76 50.17 19.87
C GLU A 36 -30.45 50.66 18.58
N VAL A 37 -29.69 50.80 17.48
CA VAL A 37 -30.26 51.21 16.18
C VAL A 37 -31.17 50.14 15.59
N ALA A 38 -30.79 48.86 15.64
CA ALA A 38 -31.64 47.77 15.14
C ALA A 38 -32.98 47.68 15.90
N PHE A 39 -32.97 47.89 17.22
CA PHE A 39 -34.17 47.99 18.05
C PHE A 39 -35.05 49.18 17.66
N ARG A 40 -34.45 50.38 17.56
CA ARG A 40 -35.16 51.61 17.18
C ARG A 40 -35.81 51.50 15.80
N TYR A 41 -35.06 51.01 14.80
CA TYR A 41 -35.59 50.87 13.45
C TYR A 41 -36.65 49.77 13.34
N ALA A 42 -36.54 48.66 14.10
CA ALA A 42 -37.60 47.66 14.15
C ALA A 42 -38.93 48.27 14.65
N VAL A 43 -38.88 49.12 15.69
CA VAL A 43 -40.05 49.89 16.18
C VAL A 43 -40.59 50.85 15.12
N GLU A 44 -39.75 51.60 14.43
CA GLU A 44 -40.16 52.50 13.33
C GLU A 44 -40.85 51.73 12.20
N LYS A 45 -40.32 50.57 11.82
CA LYS A 45 -40.84 49.73 10.72
C LYS A 45 -42.14 49.00 11.08
N ILE A 46 -42.31 48.55 12.32
CA ILE A 46 -43.58 47.98 12.81
C ILE A 46 -44.64 49.08 12.88
N ASN A 47 -44.30 50.29 13.33
CA ASN A 47 -45.21 51.44 13.33
C ASN A 47 -45.62 51.92 11.92
N ALA A 48 -44.78 51.68 10.90
CA ALA A 48 -45.11 51.92 9.51
C ALA A 48 -46.07 50.85 8.94
N ASN A 49 -45.98 49.60 9.40
CA ASN A 49 -46.81 48.50 8.92
C ASN A 49 -48.08 48.30 9.77
N ARG A 50 -49.19 48.89 9.32
CA ARG A 50 -50.51 48.78 9.98
C ARG A 50 -51.11 47.38 9.97
N ASP A 51 -50.59 46.44 9.18
CA ASP A 51 -51.08 45.06 9.19
C ASP A 51 -50.71 44.33 10.49
N ILE A 52 -49.64 44.77 11.17
CA ILE A 52 -49.17 44.16 12.43
C ILE A 52 -49.89 44.78 13.63
N LEU A 53 -49.98 46.10 13.72
CA LEU A 53 -50.71 46.80 14.79
C LEU A 53 -51.62 47.88 14.16
N PRO A 54 -52.90 47.57 13.87
CA PRO A 54 -53.77 48.48 13.13
C PRO A 54 -54.30 49.67 13.94
N LYS A 55 -54.32 49.57 15.28
CA LYS A 55 -54.88 50.56 16.21
C LYS A 55 -53.83 51.25 17.09
N SER A 56 -52.72 50.57 17.39
CA SER A 56 -51.75 50.98 18.41
C SER A 56 -50.35 51.16 17.84
N ARG A 57 -49.51 51.96 18.52
CA ARG A 57 -48.11 52.19 18.14
C ARG A 57 -47.14 51.80 19.25
N LEU A 58 -46.00 51.24 18.87
CA LEU A 58 -44.90 50.95 19.78
C LEU A 58 -44.08 52.22 20.03
N SER A 59 -43.69 52.44 21.29
CA SER A 59 -42.81 53.53 21.73
C SER A 59 -41.60 52.96 22.45
N ALA A 60 -40.42 53.12 21.85
CA ALA A 60 -39.16 52.73 22.46
C ALA A 60 -38.81 53.67 23.62
N GLN A 61 -38.46 53.09 24.77
CA GLN A 61 -37.85 53.77 25.92
C GLN A 61 -36.45 53.20 26.09
N ILE A 62 -35.44 53.95 25.64
CA ILE A 62 -34.04 53.49 25.57
C ILE A 62 -33.29 53.98 26.80
N GLU A 63 -32.65 53.05 27.52
CA GLU A 63 -31.89 53.32 28.74
C GLU A 63 -30.49 52.69 28.65
N GLN A 64 -29.46 53.53 28.75
CA GLN A 64 -28.06 53.08 28.69
C GLN A 64 -27.51 52.75 30.08
N ILE A 65 -26.87 51.58 30.21
CA ILE A 65 -26.32 51.05 31.45
C ILE A 65 -24.84 50.70 31.29
N LYS A 66 -24.08 50.62 32.40
CA LYS A 66 -22.70 50.13 32.36
C LYS A 66 -22.67 48.60 32.44
N PRO A 67 -21.78 47.91 31.71
CA PRO A 67 -21.61 46.47 31.86
C PRO A 67 -21.19 46.15 33.30
N GLN A 68 -21.64 45.00 33.80
CA GLN A 68 -21.45 44.53 35.19
C GLN A 68 -22.07 45.40 36.32
N ASP A 69 -22.64 46.59 36.04
CA ASP A 69 -23.33 47.42 37.06
C ASP A 69 -24.79 46.97 37.25
N SER A 70 -24.97 45.89 38.01
CA SER A 70 -26.27 45.34 38.37
C SER A 70 -27.18 46.33 39.11
N PHE A 71 -26.62 47.24 39.91
CA PHE A 71 -27.40 48.16 40.75
C PHE A 71 -27.99 49.29 39.90
N HIS A 72 -27.20 49.89 39.01
CA HIS A 72 -27.71 50.86 38.04
C HIS A 72 -28.73 50.22 37.10
N ALA A 73 -28.49 48.99 36.63
CA ALA A 73 -29.44 48.25 35.80
C ALA A 73 -30.80 48.07 36.49
N SER A 74 -30.84 47.57 37.74
CA SER A 74 -32.08 47.45 38.52
C SER A 74 -32.79 48.79 38.69
N LYS A 75 -32.05 49.89 38.96
CA LYS A 75 -32.66 51.22 39.08
C LYS A 75 -33.29 51.71 37.78
N ARG A 76 -32.70 51.40 36.61
CA ARG A 76 -33.28 51.73 35.29
C ARG A 76 -34.48 50.85 34.96
N VAL A 77 -34.45 49.55 35.23
CA VAL A 77 -35.63 48.67 35.13
C VAL A 77 -36.80 49.24 35.92
N CYS A 78 -36.58 49.59 37.19
CA CYS A 78 -37.64 50.14 38.04
C CYS A 78 -38.13 51.54 37.63
N HIS A 79 -37.34 52.29 36.85
CA HIS A 79 -37.81 53.51 36.19
C HIS A 79 -38.71 53.19 34.99
N LEU A 80 -38.31 52.24 34.15
CA LEU A 80 -39.11 51.74 33.02
C LEU A 80 -40.45 51.15 33.49
N LEU A 81 -40.48 50.36 34.57
CA LEU A 81 -41.72 49.79 35.13
C LEU A 81 -42.71 50.88 35.56
N ARG A 82 -42.21 51.94 36.21
CA ARG A 82 -43.02 53.11 36.62
C ARG A 82 -43.58 53.90 35.42
N SER A 83 -43.00 53.74 34.23
CA SER A 83 -43.53 54.31 32.98
C SER A 83 -44.62 53.44 32.31
N GLY A 84 -44.83 52.21 32.77
CA GLY A 84 -45.75 51.24 32.16
C GLY A 84 -45.22 50.69 30.82
N VAL A 85 -44.13 49.90 30.88
CA VAL A 85 -43.62 49.13 29.73
C VAL A 85 -44.27 47.74 29.65
N ALA A 86 -44.56 47.28 28.44
CA ALA A 86 -45.15 45.96 28.17
C ALA A 86 -44.11 44.84 27.97
N ALA A 87 -42.84 45.20 27.76
CA ALA A 87 -41.70 44.28 27.69
C ALA A 87 -40.37 45.03 27.89
N ILE A 88 -39.31 44.29 28.23
CA ILE A 88 -37.92 44.76 28.33
C ILE A 88 -37.02 43.93 27.41
N PHE A 89 -36.15 44.60 26.66
CA PHE A 89 -35.24 44.01 25.68
C PHE A 89 -33.79 44.26 26.08
N GLY A 90 -32.96 43.20 26.10
CA GLY A 90 -31.58 43.27 26.62
C GLY A 90 -31.52 43.47 28.14
N PRO A 91 -30.32 43.51 28.74
CA PRO A 91 -29.02 43.82 28.13
C PRO A 91 -28.16 42.60 27.74
N GLN A 92 -27.04 42.83 27.05
CA GLN A 92 -26.12 41.77 26.60
C GLN A 92 -25.23 41.14 27.70
N SER A 93 -25.02 41.81 28.83
CA SER A 93 -24.05 41.39 29.85
C SER A 93 -24.66 40.35 30.81
N ALA A 94 -24.00 39.20 30.92
CA ALA A 94 -24.50 38.02 31.64
C ALA A 94 -24.80 38.25 33.13
N HIS A 95 -24.18 39.25 33.76
CA HIS A 95 -24.46 39.60 35.16
C HIS A 95 -25.70 40.49 35.28
N THR A 96 -25.73 41.62 34.57
CA THR A 96 -26.85 42.57 34.64
C THR A 96 -28.15 41.92 34.14
N ALA A 97 -28.11 41.16 33.05
CA ALA A 97 -29.27 40.46 32.50
C ALA A 97 -29.91 39.46 33.49
N SER A 98 -29.12 38.78 34.33
CA SER A 98 -29.66 37.91 35.38
C SER A 98 -30.42 38.67 36.47
N HIS A 99 -30.06 39.92 36.76
CA HIS A 99 -30.81 40.75 37.70
C HIS A 99 -32.05 41.37 37.06
N VAL A 100 -31.97 41.79 35.79
CA VAL A 100 -33.15 42.20 35.00
C VAL A 100 -34.18 41.07 34.96
N GLN A 101 -33.74 39.85 34.63
CA GLN A 101 -34.61 38.66 34.65
C GLN A 101 -35.29 38.45 36.01
N SER A 102 -34.56 38.57 37.11
CA SER A 102 -35.13 38.37 38.45
C SER A 102 -36.22 39.38 38.81
N ILE A 103 -36.15 40.62 38.28
CA ILE A 103 -37.20 41.62 38.43
C ILE A 103 -38.37 41.29 37.49
N CYS A 104 -38.10 40.96 36.23
CA CYS A 104 -39.10 40.54 35.25
C CYS A 104 -39.91 39.32 35.69
N ASP A 105 -39.28 38.30 36.27
CA ASP A 105 -39.92 37.11 36.87
C ASP A 105 -40.84 37.49 38.05
N THR A 106 -40.47 38.51 38.83
CA THR A 106 -41.21 38.93 40.03
C THR A 106 -42.41 39.82 39.71
N MET A 107 -42.28 40.68 38.70
CA MET A 107 -43.33 41.62 38.28
C MET A 107 -44.21 41.08 37.13
N GLU A 108 -43.95 39.84 36.68
CA GLU A 108 -44.60 39.15 35.55
C GLU A 108 -44.47 39.92 34.22
N ILE A 109 -43.29 40.47 33.92
CA ILE A 109 -43.05 41.24 32.69
C ILE A 109 -42.16 40.47 31.70
N PRO A 110 -42.50 40.41 30.39
CA PRO A 110 -41.66 39.76 29.39
C PRO A 110 -40.28 40.40 29.27
N HIS A 111 -39.24 39.58 29.47
CA HIS A 111 -37.85 39.89 29.16
C HIS A 111 -37.43 39.16 27.87
N LEU A 112 -36.89 39.90 26.90
CA LEU A 112 -36.40 39.36 25.63
C LEU A 112 -34.88 39.48 25.54
N GLU A 113 -34.21 38.32 25.50
CA GLU A 113 -32.76 38.22 25.33
C GLU A 113 -32.36 37.88 23.89
N THR A 114 -31.19 38.38 23.49
CA THR A 114 -30.56 38.14 22.18
C THR A 114 -29.12 37.64 22.30
N ARG A 115 -28.68 37.40 23.54
CA ARG A 115 -27.36 36.97 23.99
C ARG A 115 -27.30 35.46 24.18
N TRP A 116 -26.11 34.89 24.06
CA TRP A 116 -25.84 33.51 24.49
C TRP A 116 -25.94 33.40 26.03
N ASP A 117 -26.79 32.49 26.53
CA ASP A 117 -26.80 32.05 27.93
C ASP A 117 -27.13 30.55 28.01
N TYR A 118 -26.52 29.87 28.98
CA TYR A 118 -26.68 28.44 29.27
C TYR A 118 -27.43 28.19 30.60
N ARG A 119 -27.73 29.25 31.37
CA ARG A 119 -28.33 29.19 32.72
C ARG A 119 -29.86 29.34 32.70
N LEU A 120 -30.47 29.25 31.52
CA LEU A 120 -31.88 29.50 31.25
C LEU A 120 -32.79 28.56 32.08
N ARG A 121 -33.86 29.11 32.67
CA ARG A 121 -34.81 28.37 33.52
C ARG A 121 -36.14 28.16 32.81
N ARG A 122 -36.61 26.91 32.77
CA ARG A 122 -37.82 26.42 32.04
C ARG A 122 -39.16 27.08 32.39
N GLN A 123 -39.23 27.96 33.39
CA GLN A 123 -40.47 28.59 33.88
C GLN A 123 -40.31 30.11 34.14
N SER A 124 -39.27 30.74 33.60
CA SER A 124 -39.05 32.18 33.73
C SER A 124 -39.86 33.00 32.73
N CYS A 125 -40.08 34.29 33.03
CA CYS A 125 -40.63 35.32 32.16
C CYS A 125 -39.66 35.74 31.03
N LEU A 126 -38.91 34.77 30.50
CA LEU A 126 -37.84 34.93 29.51
C LEU A 126 -38.24 34.31 28.17
N VAL A 127 -37.92 35.03 27.09
CA VAL A 127 -37.80 34.51 25.73
C VAL A 127 -36.43 34.90 25.21
N ASN A 128 -35.52 33.93 25.06
CA ASN A 128 -34.20 34.17 24.44
C ASN A 128 -34.24 33.69 22.98
N LEU A 129 -33.98 34.59 22.03
CA LEU A 129 -33.99 34.29 20.60
C LEU A 129 -32.67 33.70 20.07
N TYR A 130 -31.60 33.73 20.88
CA TYR A 130 -30.33 33.11 20.53
C TYR A 130 -30.47 31.57 20.52
N PRO A 131 -29.90 30.86 19.52
CA PRO A 131 -29.95 29.40 19.44
C PRO A 131 -29.48 28.68 20.72
N HIS A 132 -30.26 27.71 21.21
CA HIS A 132 -29.99 27.06 22.49
C HIS A 132 -28.60 26.38 22.53
N PRO A 133 -27.75 26.60 23.57
CA PRO A 133 -26.34 26.21 23.53
C PRO A 133 -26.08 24.72 23.26
N THR A 134 -26.88 23.81 23.83
CA THR A 134 -26.69 22.36 23.58
C THR A 134 -26.98 22.00 22.12
N THR A 135 -28.02 22.58 21.53
CA THR A 135 -28.39 22.40 20.12
C THR A 135 -27.33 22.97 19.19
N LEU A 136 -26.78 24.14 19.52
CA LEU A 136 -25.66 24.74 18.79
C LEU A 136 -24.39 23.86 18.88
N SER A 137 -24.09 23.33 20.08
CA SER A 137 -22.93 22.45 20.28
C SER A 137 -23.06 21.09 19.58
N LYS A 138 -24.30 20.60 19.39
CA LYS A 138 -24.59 19.42 18.54
C LYS A 138 -24.17 19.67 17.09
N ALA A 139 -24.35 20.88 16.55
CA ALA A 139 -23.91 21.20 15.19
C ALA A 139 -22.38 21.06 15.03
N TYR A 140 -21.59 21.52 16.01
CA TYR A 140 -20.13 21.28 16.03
C TYR A 140 -19.78 19.79 16.08
N VAL A 141 -20.48 19.01 16.92
CA VAL A 141 -20.30 17.55 17.03
C VAL A 141 -20.61 16.84 15.71
N ASP A 142 -21.72 17.19 15.06
CA ASP A 142 -22.12 16.59 13.79
C ASP A 142 -21.11 16.91 12.67
N LEU A 143 -20.51 18.11 12.68
CA LEU A 143 -19.54 18.56 11.66
C LEU A 143 -18.17 17.89 11.82
N VAL A 144 -17.64 17.85 13.05
CA VAL A 144 -16.38 17.16 13.38
C VAL A 144 -16.50 15.65 13.08
N LYS A 145 -17.68 15.06 13.29
CA LYS A 145 -17.99 13.68 12.87
C LYS A 145 -18.09 13.51 11.35
N ALA A 146 -18.71 14.45 10.64
CA ALA A 146 -18.85 14.39 9.18
C ALA A 146 -17.50 14.44 8.45
N TRP A 147 -16.52 15.17 8.97
CA TRP A 147 -15.13 15.15 8.47
C TRP A 147 -14.27 14.00 9.01
N GLY A 148 -14.79 13.17 9.92
CA GLY A 148 -14.06 12.03 10.48
C GLY A 148 -12.82 12.40 11.30
N TRP A 149 -12.77 13.61 11.88
CA TRP A 149 -11.65 14.05 12.72
C TRP A 149 -11.50 13.13 13.94
N LYS A 150 -10.29 12.59 14.16
CA LYS A 150 -9.96 11.69 15.29
C LYS A 150 -9.23 12.38 16.44
N SER A 151 -8.51 13.45 16.14
CA SER A 151 -7.72 14.25 17.07
C SER A 151 -7.72 15.71 16.61
N PHE A 152 -7.86 16.63 17.56
CA PHE A 152 -7.84 18.07 17.31
C PHE A 152 -7.54 18.84 18.61
N THR A 153 -7.06 20.07 18.46
CA THR A 153 -6.88 21.01 19.57
C THR A 153 -8.09 21.93 19.70
N ILE A 154 -8.65 22.04 20.90
CA ILE A 154 -9.58 23.12 21.26
C ILE A 154 -8.77 24.29 21.82
N ILE A 155 -8.83 25.43 21.13
CA ILE A 155 -8.34 26.73 21.59
C ILE A 155 -9.56 27.56 22.04
N TYR A 156 -9.62 27.95 23.31
CA TYR A 156 -10.75 28.72 23.85
C TYR A 156 -10.28 29.98 24.58
N GLU A 157 -11.07 31.06 24.53
CA GLU A 157 -10.77 32.32 25.23
C GLU A 157 -11.21 32.27 26.71
N ASN A 158 -12.52 32.14 26.93
CA ASN A 158 -13.15 32.24 28.25
C ASN A 158 -13.67 30.88 28.74
N ASN A 159 -13.77 30.71 30.07
CA ASN A 159 -14.31 29.48 30.68
C ASN A 159 -15.74 29.13 30.18
N GLU A 160 -16.51 30.12 29.74
CA GLU A 160 -17.82 29.93 29.09
C GLU A 160 -17.72 29.17 27.75
N GLY A 161 -16.61 29.30 27.02
CA GLY A 161 -16.34 28.56 25.79
C GLY A 161 -16.27 27.04 26.01
N LEU A 162 -15.75 26.60 27.17
CA LEU A 162 -15.78 25.17 27.56
C LEU A 162 -17.21 24.67 27.79
N VAL A 163 -18.13 25.54 28.22
CA VAL A 163 -19.56 25.21 28.35
C VAL A 163 -20.21 25.16 26.97
N ARG A 164 -19.88 26.09 26.07
CA ARG A 164 -20.31 26.08 24.66
C ARG A 164 -19.84 24.84 23.89
N LEU A 165 -18.67 24.31 24.24
CA LEU A 165 -18.07 23.11 23.63
C LEU A 165 -18.30 21.82 24.47
N GLN A 166 -19.18 21.84 25.46
CA GLN A 166 -19.34 20.71 26.39
C GLN A 166 -19.77 19.41 25.69
N GLU A 167 -20.67 19.47 24.70
CA GLU A 167 -21.06 18.26 23.93
C GLU A 167 -19.94 17.78 23.00
N LEU A 168 -19.07 18.66 22.51
CA LEU A 168 -17.90 18.27 21.71
C LEU A 168 -16.89 17.48 22.56
N LEU A 169 -16.66 17.93 23.79
CA LEU A 169 -15.84 17.23 24.79
C LEU A 169 -16.47 15.88 25.20
N LYS A 170 -17.78 15.82 25.43
CA LYS A 170 -18.50 14.56 25.74
C LYS A 170 -18.45 13.57 24.59
N ALA A 171 -18.61 14.03 23.35
CA ALA A 171 -18.79 13.17 22.18
C ALA A 171 -17.56 12.32 21.80
N HIS A 172 -16.37 12.68 22.25
CA HIS A 172 -15.14 11.92 22.01
C HIS A 172 -14.81 10.88 23.10
N GLY A 173 -15.31 11.05 24.32
CA GLY A 173 -15.09 10.10 25.42
C GLY A 173 -13.61 9.77 25.73
N PRO A 174 -13.33 8.67 26.43
CA PRO A 174 -11.98 8.17 26.68
C PRO A 174 -11.49 7.30 25.51
N ASN A 175 -11.44 7.85 24.30
CA ASN A 175 -10.95 7.17 23.10
C ASN A 175 -9.42 7.16 23.01
N GLU A 176 -8.87 6.37 22.08
CA GLU A 176 -7.41 6.17 21.86
C GLU A 176 -6.65 7.46 21.50
N PHE A 177 -7.36 8.48 20.99
CA PHE A 177 -6.82 9.77 20.58
C PHE A 177 -7.38 10.88 21.49
N PRO A 178 -6.56 11.51 22.35
CA PRO A 178 -7.04 12.56 23.25
C PRO A 178 -7.24 13.89 22.52
N ILE A 179 -8.34 14.60 22.82
CA ILE A 179 -8.49 16.02 22.50
C ILE A 179 -7.52 16.82 23.37
N THR A 180 -6.73 17.70 22.78
CA THR A 180 -5.95 18.69 23.54
C THR A 180 -6.76 19.95 23.76
N VAL A 181 -6.70 20.54 24.95
CA VAL A 181 -7.52 21.69 25.35
C VAL A 181 -6.61 22.80 25.89
N ARG A 182 -6.71 24.00 25.31
CA ARG A 182 -5.78 25.12 25.53
C ARG A 182 -6.54 26.45 25.65
N GLN A 183 -6.21 27.22 26.68
CA GLN A 183 -6.74 28.58 26.83
C GLN A 183 -5.86 29.60 26.11
N LEU A 184 -6.47 30.58 25.45
CA LEU A 184 -5.79 31.80 24.99
C LEU A 184 -5.38 32.64 26.20
N SER A 185 -4.18 33.20 26.17
CA SER A 185 -3.75 34.19 27.17
C SER A 185 -4.51 35.50 27.00
N GLU A 186 -4.79 36.21 28.09
CA GLU A 186 -5.56 37.46 28.04
C GLU A 186 -4.88 38.58 27.22
N GLY A 187 -3.54 38.58 27.17
CA GLY A 187 -2.74 39.51 26.35
C GLY A 187 -2.77 39.22 24.85
N SER A 188 -2.03 40.01 24.07
CA SER A 188 -1.99 39.94 22.60
C SER A 188 -0.95 38.96 22.03
N GLU A 189 -0.15 38.27 22.85
CA GLU A 189 0.89 37.32 22.43
C GLU A 189 0.40 35.86 22.51
N TYR A 190 -0.16 35.32 21.42
CA TYR A 190 -0.56 33.90 21.32
C TYR A 190 0.57 33.02 20.77
N ARG A 191 1.64 33.63 20.25
CA ARG A 191 2.77 32.96 19.58
C ARG A 191 3.42 31.81 20.38
N PRO A 192 3.60 31.89 21.72
CA PRO A 192 4.14 30.77 22.48
C PRO A 192 3.22 29.54 22.50
N LEU A 193 1.91 29.75 22.60
CA LEU A 193 0.91 28.67 22.60
C LEU A 193 0.82 28.01 21.22
N LEU A 194 0.72 28.81 20.16
CA LEU A 194 0.67 28.31 18.78
C LEU A 194 1.92 27.50 18.43
N LYS A 195 3.11 27.91 18.89
CA LYS A 195 4.34 27.09 18.75
C LYS A 195 4.26 25.74 19.48
N GLN A 196 3.58 25.64 20.62
CA GLN A 196 3.39 24.35 21.30
C GLN A 196 2.46 23.42 20.49
N ILE A 197 1.39 23.95 19.90
CA ILE A 197 0.43 23.19 19.08
C ILE A 197 1.07 22.74 17.75
N LYS A 198 1.90 23.60 17.12
CA LYS A 198 2.70 23.18 15.96
C LYS A 198 3.68 22.06 16.31
N ASN A 199 4.25 22.07 17.52
CA ASN A 199 5.17 21.03 17.97
C ASN A 199 4.48 19.70 18.36
N SER A 200 3.17 19.67 18.61
CA SER A 200 2.40 18.41 18.73
C SER A 200 1.93 17.85 17.38
N ALA A 201 2.25 18.53 16.26
CA ALA A 201 1.85 18.16 14.90
C ALA A 201 0.32 18.03 14.68
N GLU A 202 -0.47 18.74 15.49
CA GLU A 202 -1.93 18.77 15.40
C GLU A 202 -2.39 19.67 14.26
N SER A 203 -3.02 19.07 13.23
CA SER A 203 -3.51 19.74 12.02
C SER A 203 -4.91 20.36 12.17
N HIS A 204 -5.74 19.79 13.04
CA HIS A 204 -7.14 20.15 13.20
C HIS A 204 -7.34 20.99 14.46
N ILE A 205 -7.93 22.18 14.31
CA ILE A 205 -8.03 23.17 15.38
C ILE A 205 -9.47 23.71 15.46
N VAL A 206 -10.05 23.67 16.66
CA VAL A 206 -11.32 24.32 16.98
C VAL A 206 -11.02 25.62 17.73
N LEU A 207 -11.45 26.76 17.20
CA LEU A 207 -11.17 28.08 17.75
C LEU A 207 -12.45 28.74 18.29
N ASP A 208 -12.53 28.89 19.61
CA ASP A 208 -13.58 29.58 20.33
C ASP A 208 -13.05 30.88 20.95
N CYS A 209 -13.27 31.99 20.27
CA CYS A 209 -12.91 33.33 20.74
C CYS A 209 -13.87 34.39 20.22
N SER A 210 -13.85 35.55 20.86
CA SER A 210 -14.57 36.76 20.43
C SER A 210 -14.20 37.16 18.99
N THR A 211 -15.20 37.59 18.21
CA THR A 211 -15.06 37.86 16.77
C THR A 211 -13.95 38.87 16.45
N GLU A 212 -13.71 39.83 17.35
CA GLU A 212 -12.65 40.83 17.25
C GLU A 212 -11.22 40.26 17.39
N ARG A 213 -11.04 39.14 18.11
CA ARG A 213 -9.73 38.50 18.31
C ARG A 213 -9.36 37.45 17.26
N ILE A 214 -10.33 36.99 16.46
CA ILE A 214 -10.13 35.96 15.41
C ILE A 214 -8.99 36.37 14.46
N TYR A 215 -9.01 37.62 13.98
CA TYR A 215 -8.01 38.13 13.04
C TYR A 215 -6.58 38.08 13.63
N ASP A 216 -6.38 38.53 14.88
CA ASP A 216 -5.06 38.51 15.54
C ASP A 216 -4.54 37.10 15.77
N VAL A 217 -5.42 36.14 16.12
CA VAL A 217 -5.06 34.73 16.29
C VAL A 217 -4.62 34.12 14.95
N LEU A 218 -5.40 34.32 13.87
CA LEU A 218 -5.06 33.83 12.53
C LEU A 218 -3.78 34.49 11.98
N LYS A 219 -3.58 35.79 12.20
CA LYS A 219 -2.37 36.52 11.78
C LYS A 219 -1.11 36.00 12.49
N GLN A 220 -1.22 35.63 13.77
CA GLN A 220 -0.11 35.00 14.52
C GLN A 220 0.11 33.53 14.13
N ALA A 221 -0.95 32.79 13.78
CA ALA A 221 -0.83 31.44 13.22
C ALA A 221 -0.11 31.48 11.85
N GLN A 222 -0.40 32.48 11.01
CA GLN A 222 0.26 32.69 9.72
C GLN A 222 1.76 32.97 9.90
N GLN A 223 2.14 33.83 10.85
CA GLN A 223 3.56 34.11 11.18
C GLN A 223 4.35 32.86 11.65
N ILE A 224 3.68 31.83 12.17
CA ILE A 224 4.29 30.58 12.64
C ILE A 224 4.22 29.48 11.56
N GLY A 225 3.52 29.73 10.46
CA GLY A 225 3.25 28.74 9.42
C GLY A 225 2.33 27.62 9.90
N MET A 226 1.27 27.97 10.65
CA MET A 226 0.11 27.11 10.91
C MET A 226 -1.06 27.40 9.96
N MET A 227 -0.90 28.38 9.06
CA MET A 227 -1.79 28.59 7.93
C MET A 227 -1.15 27.95 6.68
N SER A 228 -1.39 26.65 6.50
CA SER A 228 -1.06 25.89 5.28
C SER A 228 -2.20 24.95 4.90
N ASP A 229 -2.13 24.31 3.73
CA ASP A 229 -3.14 23.36 3.22
C ASP A 229 -3.35 22.11 4.10
N TYR A 230 -2.41 21.83 5.02
CA TYR A 230 -2.48 20.71 5.96
C TYR A 230 -3.26 21.05 7.25
N HIS A 231 -3.62 22.31 7.47
CA HIS A 231 -4.32 22.76 8.67
C HIS A 231 -5.81 23.00 8.35
N SER A 232 -6.67 22.66 9.33
CA SER A 232 -8.11 22.91 9.25
C SER A 232 -8.60 23.62 10.51
N TYR A 233 -9.28 24.75 10.34
CA TYR A 233 -9.81 25.56 11.43
C TYR A 233 -11.35 25.52 11.43
N LEU A 234 -11.93 25.09 12.54
CA LEU A 234 -13.36 25.24 12.84
C LEU A 234 -13.54 26.40 13.82
N ILE A 235 -14.13 27.49 13.35
CA ILE A 235 -14.42 28.69 14.16
C ILE A 235 -15.86 28.60 14.69
N THR A 236 -16.03 28.81 16.00
CA THR A 236 -17.35 28.71 16.66
C THR A 236 -18.19 29.98 16.57
N SER A 237 -17.59 31.14 16.27
CA SER A 237 -18.33 32.39 16.13
C SER A 237 -19.23 32.36 14.89
N LEU A 238 -20.52 32.63 15.10
CA LEU A 238 -21.52 32.76 14.02
C LEU A 238 -21.29 33.98 13.11
N ASP A 239 -20.39 34.88 13.49
CA ASP A 239 -20.15 36.17 12.86
C ASP A 239 -18.82 36.25 12.08
N LEU A 240 -18.25 35.11 11.67
CA LEU A 240 -17.01 35.07 10.87
C LEU A 240 -17.10 35.90 9.58
N HIS A 241 -18.30 36.07 9.00
CA HIS A 241 -18.52 36.94 7.83
C HIS A 241 -18.28 38.43 8.09
N SER A 242 -18.13 38.86 9.35
CA SER A 242 -17.79 40.24 9.72
C SER A 242 -16.28 40.49 9.92
N VAL A 243 -15.45 39.46 9.84
CA VAL A 243 -13.98 39.54 9.92
C VAL A 243 -13.40 39.64 8.51
N ASP A 244 -12.44 40.52 8.26
CA ASP A 244 -11.68 40.44 7.01
C ASP A 244 -10.73 39.23 7.02
N LEU A 245 -10.83 38.44 5.96
CA LEU A 245 -10.06 37.22 5.74
C LEU A 245 -9.23 37.26 4.45
N GLU A 246 -9.16 38.40 3.76
CA GLU A 246 -8.42 38.54 2.49
C GLU A 246 -6.94 38.12 2.64
N GLU A 247 -6.28 38.45 3.76
CA GLU A 247 -4.90 38.01 4.08
C GLU A 247 -4.73 36.48 4.18
N PHE A 248 -5.81 35.74 4.44
CA PHE A 248 -5.78 34.29 4.68
C PHE A 248 -6.26 33.46 3.47
N LYS A 249 -6.96 34.06 2.49
CA LYS A 249 -7.46 33.39 1.27
C LYS A 249 -6.38 32.74 0.41
N HIS A 250 -5.11 33.10 0.60
CA HIS A 250 -3.99 32.53 -0.15
C HIS A 250 -3.14 31.55 0.68
N GLY A 251 -3.53 31.23 1.91
CA GLY A 251 -2.83 30.26 2.77
C GLY A 251 -3.18 28.79 2.51
N GLY A 252 -4.19 28.49 1.68
CA GLY A 252 -4.66 27.12 1.38
C GLY A 252 -5.37 26.40 2.54
N THR A 253 -5.39 27.00 3.73
CA THR A 253 -6.02 26.47 4.96
C THR A 253 -7.53 26.45 4.87
N ASN A 254 -8.14 25.29 5.16
CA ASN A 254 -9.59 25.16 5.26
C ASN A 254 -10.10 25.85 6.54
N ILE A 255 -10.52 27.11 6.42
CA ILE A 255 -11.23 27.83 7.49
C ILE A 255 -12.74 27.64 7.30
N THR A 256 -13.40 27.18 8.36
CA THR A 256 -14.82 26.80 8.36
C THR A 256 -15.54 27.39 9.56
N ALA A 257 -16.82 27.72 9.39
CA ALA A 257 -17.68 28.19 10.48
C ALA A 257 -19.15 27.88 10.21
N PHE A 258 -19.97 28.05 11.24
CA PHE A 258 -21.41 28.16 11.09
C PHE A 258 -21.83 29.63 10.96
N ARG A 259 -22.95 29.88 10.29
CA ARG A 259 -23.52 31.23 10.06
C ARG A 259 -25.05 31.15 10.21
N LEU A 260 -25.64 32.04 11.03
CA LEU A 260 -27.10 32.12 11.21
C LEU A 260 -27.76 33.18 10.30
N VAL A 261 -27.01 34.21 9.90
CA VAL A 261 -27.50 35.36 9.12
C VAL A 261 -26.79 35.38 7.77
N ASP A 262 -27.54 35.40 6.67
CA ASP A 262 -26.97 35.44 5.32
C ASP A 262 -26.91 36.87 4.76
N PRO A 263 -25.74 37.55 4.75
CA PRO A 263 -25.60 38.90 4.21
C PRO A 263 -25.82 39.00 2.68
N GLU A 264 -25.87 37.87 1.95
CA GLU A 264 -26.19 37.84 0.53
C GLU A 264 -27.70 37.96 0.27
N LYS A 265 -28.55 37.77 1.29
CA LYS A 265 -30.01 37.83 1.16
C LYS A 265 -30.48 39.28 0.97
N GLN A 266 -31.17 39.54 -0.15
CA GLN A 266 -31.68 40.87 -0.50
C GLN A 266 -32.53 41.54 0.59
N ASP A 267 -33.28 40.78 1.39
CA ASP A 267 -34.12 41.33 2.46
C ASP A 267 -33.29 41.93 3.59
N ILE A 268 -32.17 41.28 3.93
CA ILE A 268 -31.20 41.78 4.91
C ILE A 268 -30.52 43.03 4.33
N GLN A 269 -30.06 42.97 3.08
CA GLN A 269 -29.39 44.10 2.40
C GLN A 269 -30.25 45.37 2.37
N LYS A 270 -31.55 45.26 2.05
CA LYS A 270 -32.50 46.39 2.12
C LYS A 270 -32.56 46.98 3.54
N VAL A 271 -32.69 46.12 4.56
CA VAL A 271 -32.74 46.54 5.97
C VAL A 271 -31.44 47.23 6.42
N VAL A 272 -30.25 46.77 6.02
CA VAL A 272 -28.99 47.47 6.36
C VAL A 272 -28.89 48.82 5.64
N GLN A 273 -29.30 48.89 4.37
CA GLN A 273 -29.32 50.14 3.60
C GLN A 273 -30.29 51.15 4.21
N ASP A 274 -31.47 50.70 4.67
CA ASP A 274 -32.43 51.52 5.40
C ASP A 274 -31.85 52.07 6.72
N TRP A 275 -31.13 51.25 7.50
CA TRP A 275 -30.46 51.68 8.74
C TRP A 275 -29.39 52.75 8.48
N ILE A 276 -28.51 52.51 7.51
CA ILE A 276 -27.39 53.40 7.16
C ILE A 276 -27.93 54.73 6.60
N TYR A 277 -28.95 54.69 5.75
CA TYR A 277 -29.58 55.91 5.22
C TYR A 277 -30.41 56.64 6.29
N GLY A 278 -31.01 55.90 7.22
CA GLY A 278 -31.71 56.43 8.40
C GLY A 278 -30.78 57.26 9.30
N GLU A 279 -29.65 56.72 9.74
CA GLU A 279 -28.73 57.45 10.63
C GLU A 279 -28.01 58.62 9.92
N LYS A 280 -27.75 58.50 8.60
CA LYS A 280 -27.26 59.64 7.80
C LYS A 280 -28.22 60.84 7.79
N ARG A 281 -29.53 60.65 7.99
CA ARG A 281 -30.49 61.77 8.16
C ARG A 281 -30.36 62.47 9.51
N TYR A 282 -29.74 61.84 10.49
CA TYR A 282 -29.48 62.39 11.83
C TYR A 282 -28.04 62.91 12.00
N ASN A 283 -27.27 63.02 10.91
CA ASN A 283 -25.83 63.31 10.91
C ASN A 283 -25.01 62.36 11.82
N ARG A 284 -25.44 61.10 11.91
CA ARG A 284 -24.70 60.03 12.60
C ARG A 284 -24.12 59.08 11.56
N GLU A 285 -22.81 58.85 11.61
CA GLU A 285 -22.17 57.82 10.80
C GLU A 285 -22.07 56.52 11.61
N LEU A 286 -22.84 55.51 11.21
CA LEU A 286 -22.63 54.14 11.69
C LEU A 286 -21.50 53.49 10.90
N ASP A 287 -20.38 53.20 11.57
CA ASP A 287 -19.43 52.21 11.08
C ASP A 287 -20.03 50.81 11.28
N MET A 288 -20.77 50.31 10.29
CA MET A 288 -21.30 48.94 10.26
C MET A 288 -20.23 47.85 10.05
N GLY A 289 -18.96 48.18 10.25
CA GLY A 289 -17.82 47.33 9.90
C GLY A 289 -17.32 47.63 8.49
N GLN A 290 -16.06 47.28 8.23
CA GLN A 290 -15.41 47.57 6.96
C GLN A 290 -16.18 46.98 5.78
N SER A 291 -16.57 47.84 4.85
CA SER A 291 -17.05 47.44 3.53
C SER A 291 -15.95 46.65 2.83
N SER A 292 -16.14 45.33 2.65
CA SER A 292 -15.15 44.52 1.93
C SER A 292 -15.08 44.99 0.47
N ASN A 293 -13.90 45.48 0.08
CA ASN A 293 -13.63 46.39 -1.05
C ASN A 293 -13.95 45.88 -2.47
N LYS A 294 -14.68 44.77 -2.61
CA LYS A 294 -15.13 44.21 -3.89
C LYS A 294 -16.63 44.41 -4.16
N ASN A 295 -17.49 44.37 -3.13
CA ASN A 295 -18.94 44.24 -3.31
C ASN A 295 -19.83 45.27 -2.59
N ASN A 296 -19.28 46.17 -1.74
CA ASN A 296 -20.07 47.08 -0.88
C ASN A 296 -21.10 46.36 0.03
N LEU A 297 -20.84 45.10 0.38
CA LEU A 297 -21.67 44.35 1.32
C LEU A 297 -21.40 44.82 2.75
N THR A 298 -22.45 45.27 3.44
CA THR A 298 -22.40 45.69 4.85
C THR A 298 -22.86 44.53 5.74
N CYS A 299 -22.00 44.11 6.65
CA CYS A 299 -22.22 42.94 7.49
C CYS A 299 -22.90 43.31 8.81
N ILE A 300 -23.72 42.42 9.35
CA ILE A 300 -24.39 42.58 10.65
C ILE A 300 -23.96 41.42 11.56
N LYS A 301 -23.71 41.72 12.85
CA LYS A 301 -23.51 40.71 13.92
C LYS A 301 -24.83 39.98 14.22
N THR A 302 -24.78 38.69 14.50
CA THR A 302 -25.97 37.84 14.70
C THR A 302 -26.89 38.37 15.80
N GLU A 303 -26.33 38.86 16.91
CA GLU A 303 -27.08 39.48 18.02
C GLU A 303 -27.88 40.72 17.60
N THR A 304 -27.37 41.52 16.66
CA THR A 304 -28.05 42.71 16.13
C THR A 304 -29.25 42.30 15.27
N SER A 305 -29.12 41.26 14.45
CA SER A 305 -30.24 40.68 13.69
C SER A 305 -31.29 40.05 14.63
N LEU A 306 -30.85 39.39 15.70
CA LEU A 306 -31.74 38.85 16.74
C LEU A 306 -32.53 39.94 17.48
N MET A 307 -31.95 41.13 17.67
CA MET A 307 -32.65 42.27 18.28
C MET A 307 -33.76 42.82 17.39
N TYR A 308 -33.52 42.97 16.08
CA TYR A 308 -34.56 43.32 15.13
C TYR A 308 -35.69 42.27 15.11
N ASP A 309 -35.33 40.99 15.09
CA ASP A 309 -36.28 39.86 15.10
C ASP A 309 -37.10 39.80 16.40
N ALA A 310 -36.51 40.13 17.56
CA ALA A 310 -37.18 40.13 18.86
C ALA A 310 -38.36 41.10 18.93
N VAL A 311 -38.22 42.32 18.38
CA VAL A 311 -39.32 43.30 18.37
C VAL A 311 -40.46 42.84 17.45
N HIS A 312 -40.14 42.16 16.35
CA HIS A 312 -41.14 41.58 15.44
C HIS A 312 -41.89 40.41 16.09
N LEU A 313 -41.19 39.54 16.82
CA LEU A 313 -41.81 38.45 17.60
C LEU A 313 -42.76 39.00 18.67
N PHE A 314 -42.31 40.01 19.43
CA PHE A 314 -43.13 40.69 20.43
C PHE A 314 -44.40 41.29 19.81
N ALA A 315 -44.27 42.05 18.72
CA ALA A 315 -45.40 42.69 18.06
C ALA A 315 -46.40 41.67 17.47
N LYS A 316 -45.91 40.55 16.92
CA LYS A 316 -46.77 39.48 16.39
C LYS A 316 -47.51 38.74 17.52
N ALA A 317 -46.82 38.36 18.60
CA ALA A 317 -47.46 37.74 19.76
C ALA A 317 -48.49 38.66 20.44
N LEU A 318 -48.24 39.97 20.43
CA LEU A 318 -49.15 40.99 20.97
C LEU A 318 -50.43 41.15 20.12
N HIS A 319 -50.32 41.11 18.80
CA HIS A 319 -51.47 41.08 17.87
C HIS A 319 -52.32 39.82 18.08
N ASP A 320 -51.67 38.66 18.22
CA ASP A 320 -52.35 37.38 18.41
C ASP A 320 -53.03 37.27 19.79
N LEU A 321 -52.55 38.04 20.79
CA LEU A 321 -53.18 38.18 22.11
C LEU A 321 -54.33 39.21 22.12
N ASP A 322 -54.23 40.38 21.48
CA ASP A 322 -55.35 41.37 21.36
C ASP A 322 -56.57 40.75 20.66
N THR A 323 -56.32 39.79 19.76
CA THR A 323 -57.37 39.02 19.08
C THR A 323 -58.13 38.07 20.04
N SER A 324 -57.58 37.73 21.22
CA SER A 324 -58.17 36.77 22.16
C SER A 324 -58.50 37.34 23.56
N GLN A 325 -57.83 38.40 24.00
CA GLN A 325 -58.00 39.02 25.31
C GLN A 325 -57.89 40.55 25.19
N GLN A 326 -58.72 41.29 25.95
CA GLN A 326 -58.50 42.73 26.14
C GLN A 326 -57.29 42.93 27.05
N ILE A 327 -56.34 43.76 26.62
CA ILE A 327 -55.05 43.97 27.30
C ILE A 327 -54.98 45.41 27.82
N ASP A 328 -54.83 45.56 29.14
CA ASP A 328 -54.50 46.82 29.81
C ASP A 328 -53.06 46.79 30.33
N ILE A 329 -52.32 47.89 30.19
CA ILE A 329 -50.89 48.01 30.54
C ILE A 329 -50.75 49.05 31.66
N LYS A 330 -50.46 48.57 32.87
CA LYS A 330 -50.39 49.39 34.09
C LYS A 330 -48.96 49.72 34.47
N PRO A 331 -48.67 50.93 34.97
CA PRO A 331 -47.37 51.24 35.58
C PRO A 331 -47.21 50.46 36.89
N LEU A 332 -46.07 49.81 37.08
CA LEU A 332 -45.75 49.02 38.28
C LEU A 332 -44.61 49.66 39.08
N SER A 333 -44.50 49.33 40.37
CA SER A 333 -43.36 49.73 41.21
C SER A 333 -42.66 48.47 41.72
N CYS A 334 -41.33 48.40 41.59
CA CYS A 334 -40.50 47.33 42.18
C CYS A 334 -40.57 47.24 43.72
N GLU A 335 -41.24 48.18 44.37
CA GLU A 335 -41.45 48.24 45.83
C GLU A 335 -42.82 47.69 46.26
N SER A 336 -43.73 47.39 45.31
CA SER A 336 -45.03 46.77 45.58
C SER A 336 -45.11 45.37 44.97
N THR A 337 -46.10 44.58 45.40
CA THR A 337 -46.33 43.21 44.94
C THR A 337 -47.33 43.13 43.78
N ASP A 338 -47.54 44.24 43.06
CA ASP A 338 -48.48 44.31 41.94
C ASP A 338 -47.81 43.78 40.67
N THR A 339 -48.37 42.73 40.08
CA THR A 339 -47.87 42.13 38.83
C THR A 339 -48.72 42.51 37.62
N TRP A 340 -48.27 42.17 36.41
CA TRP A 340 -49.05 42.37 35.19
C TRP A 340 -49.77 41.08 34.72
N PRO A 341 -51.11 40.95 34.88
CA PRO A 341 -51.82 39.68 34.69
C PRO A 341 -51.74 39.07 33.27
N HIS A 342 -51.39 39.86 32.26
CA HIS A 342 -51.28 39.41 30.87
C HIS A 342 -49.85 38.99 30.47
N GLY A 343 -48.84 39.20 31.33
CA GLY A 343 -47.44 38.97 30.96
C GLY A 343 -47.13 37.50 30.68
N TYR A 344 -47.54 36.59 31.55
CA TYR A 344 -47.41 35.14 31.30
C TYR A 344 -48.20 34.70 30.06
N SER A 345 -49.40 35.25 29.83
CA SER A 345 -50.17 34.99 28.60
C SER A 345 -49.38 35.39 27.37
N LEU A 346 -48.84 36.62 27.32
CA LEU A 346 -48.08 37.13 26.20
C LEU A 346 -46.80 36.33 25.92
N ILE A 347 -46.12 35.83 26.96
CA ILE A 347 -44.95 34.96 26.83
C ILE A 347 -45.33 33.57 26.29
N ASN A 348 -46.47 33.02 26.72
CA ASN A 348 -46.98 31.77 26.17
C ASN A 348 -47.32 31.91 24.67
N TYR A 349 -47.89 33.06 24.26
CA TYR A 349 -48.06 33.39 22.85
C TYR A 349 -46.71 33.51 22.12
N MET A 350 -45.71 34.25 22.65
CA MET A 350 -44.37 34.32 22.04
C MET A 350 -43.70 32.94 21.86
N LYS A 351 -43.95 31.98 22.77
CA LYS A 351 -43.41 30.61 22.69
C LYS A 351 -44.19 29.70 21.73
N ILE A 352 -45.38 30.10 21.28
CA ILE A 352 -46.24 29.36 20.33
C ILE A 352 -46.14 29.96 18.91
N VAL A 353 -45.92 31.27 18.76
CA VAL A 353 -45.79 31.95 17.48
C VAL A 353 -44.61 31.40 16.67
N GLU A 354 -44.90 30.95 15.45
CA GLU A 354 -43.91 30.65 14.42
C GLU A 354 -43.87 31.81 13.42
N MET A 355 -42.69 32.36 13.17
CA MET A 355 -42.51 33.49 12.23
C MET A 355 -41.18 33.40 11.48
N THR A 356 -41.06 34.16 10.39
CA THR A 356 -39.81 34.30 9.63
C THR A 356 -39.21 35.70 9.82
N GLY A 357 -37.98 35.73 10.34
CA GLY A 357 -37.19 36.94 10.57
C GLY A 357 -35.96 37.03 9.65
N LEU A 358 -35.02 37.92 10.02
CA LEU A 358 -33.70 38.01 9.42
C LEU A 358 -32.89 36.73 9.69
N THR A 359 -33.04 36.14 10.88
CA THR A 359 -32.41 34.86 11.29
C THR A 359 -33.15 33.61 10.80
N GLY A 360 -33.95 33.73 9.73
CA GLY A 360 -34.73 32.62 9.17
C GLY A 360 -35.98 32.30 9.99
N ILE A 361 -36.29 31.01 10.18
CA ILE A 361 -37.46 30.58 10.97
C ILE A 361 -37.16 30.78 12.46
N ILE A 362 -38.12 31.38 13.17
CA ILE A 362 -38.12 31.55 14.62
C ILE A 362 -39.24 30.67 15.18
N LYS A 363 -38.85 29.72 16.02
CA LYS A 363 -39.72 28.71 16.61
C LYS A 363 -39.12 28.25 17.94
N PHE A 364 -39.97 28.01 18.93
CA PHE A 364 -39.57 27.52 20.24
C PHE A 364 -40.09 26.10 20.46
N ASP A 365 -39.39 25.32 21.28
CA ASP A 365 -39.84 24.01 21.72
C ASP A 365 -40.78 24.09 22.94
N HIS A 366 -41.25 22.93 23.39
CA HIS A 366 -42.12 22.79 24.58
C HIS A 366 -41.47 23.26 25.90
N GLN A 367 -40.19 23.63 25.92
CA GLN A 367 -39.49 24.21 27.08
C GLN A 367 -39.28 25.73 26.93
N GLY A 368 -39.67 26.30 25.78
CA GLY A 368 -39.51 27.71 25.45
C GLY A 368 -38.14 28.08 24.87
N PHE A 369 -37.36 27.11 24.38
CA PHE A 369 -36.04 27.36 23.80
C PHE A 369 -36.04 27.30 22.27
N ARG A 370 -35.23 28.15 21.62
CA ARG A 370 -35.03 28.10 20.17
C ARG A 370 -34.10 26.94 19.81
N SER A 371 -34.70 25.78 19.56
CA SER A 371 -33.99 24.52 19.26
C SER A 371 -34.29 23.93 17.87
N ASP A 372 -35.24 24.52 17.13
CA ASP A 372 -35.41 24.29 15.68
C ASP A 372 -35.03 25.57 14.92
N PHE A 373 -33.93 25.48 14.18
CA PHE A 373 -33.35 26.54 13.36
C PHE A 373 -32.47 25.90 12.29
N ILE A 374 -32.07 26.70 11.30
CA ILE A 374 -31.13 26.28 10.24
C ILE A 374 -29.85 27.08 10.43
N LEU A 375 -28.70 26.40 10.42
CA LEU A 375 -27.40 27.06 10.28
C LEU A 375 -26.87 26.81 8.87
N ASP A 376 -26.27 27.82 8.28
CA ASP A 376 -25.42 27.66 7.10
C ASP A 376 -24.03 27.21 7.54
N ILE A 377 -23.44 26.28 6.79
CA ILE A 377 -22.02 25.94 6.92
C ILE A 377 -21.27 26.74 5.85
N ILE A 378 -20.30 27.54 6.27
CA ILE A 378 -19.47 28.37 5.39
C ILE A 378 -18.01 27.95 5.45
N GLU A 379 -17.31 28.06 4.32
CA GLU A 379 -15.89 27.73 4.15
C GLU A 379 -15.19 28.84 3.36
N LEU A 380 -13.94 29.14 3.71
CA LEU A 380 -13.11 30.11 2.99
C LEU A 380 -12.51 29.49 1.71
N ASN A 381 -12.98 29.93 0.55
CA ASN A 381 -12.47 29.53 -0.76
C ASN A 381 -11.45 30.56 -1.31
N ASN A 382 -10.33 30.06 -1.84
CA ASN A 382 -9.21 30.82 -2.41
C ASN A 382 -9.60 31.87 -3.47
N LYS A 383 -10.69 31.64 -4.22
CA LYS A 383 -11.13 32.53 -5.32
C LYS A 383 -12.24 33.51 -4.92
N GLU A 384 -13.27 33.01 -4.24
CA GLU A 384 -14.52 33.76 -4.00
C GLU A 384 -14.64 34.30 -2.57
N GLY A 385 -13.79 33.85 -1.63
CA GLY A 385 -13.93 34.14 -0.20
C GLY A 385 -14.85 33.15 0.51
N LEU A 386 -15.54 33.59 1.57
CA LEU A 386 -16.45 32.75 2.34
C LEU A 386 -17.64 32.33 1.46
N LYS A 387 -17.83 31.01 1.30
CA LYS A 387 -18.92 30.44 0.50
C LYS A 387 -19.69 29.39 1.30
N LYS A 388 -21.01 29.36 1.12
CA LYS A 388 -21.92 28.36 1.69
C LYS A 388 -21.66 26.98 1.07
N ILE A 389 -21.41 25.96 1.89
CA ILE A 389 -21.10 24.58 1.47
C ILE A 389 -22.18 23.56 1.85
N GLY A 390 -23.12 23.96 2.72
CA GLY A 390 -24.17 23.11 3.23
C GLY A 390 -25.08 23.84 4.22
N THR A 391 -26.06 23.12 4.74
CA THR A 391 -26.90 23.55 5.86
C THR A 391 -26.96 22.47 6.94
N TRP A 392 -27.21 22.88 8.18
CA TRP A 392 -27.49 22.00 9.30
C TRP A 392 -28.85 22.33 9.91
N ASN A 393 -29.59 21.29 10.33
CA ASN A 393 -30.80 21.43 11.14
C ASN A 393 -30.80 20.36 12.24
N SER A 394 -31.30 20.74 13.42
CA SER A 394 -31.40 19.91 14.63
C SER A 394 -31.96 18.49 14.39
N THR A 395 -32.92 18.34 13.46
CA THR A 395 -33.59 17.06 13.16
C THR A 395 -32.88 16.23 12.07
N LYS A 396 -32.35 16.88 11.02
CA LYS A 396 -31.79 16.20 9.82
C LYS A 396 -30.27 16.06 9.85
N GLY A 397 -29.58 16.74 10.78
CA GLY A 397 -28.12 16.82 10.79
C GLY A 397 -27.60 17.72 9.66
N ILE A 398 -26.43 17.38 9.12
CA ILE A 398 -25.78 18.11 8.03
C ILE A 398 -26.29 17.64 6.67
N ASN A 399 -26.55 18.60 5.78
CA ASN A 399 -26.75 18.38 4.36
C ASN A 399 -25.78 19.27 3.56
N PHE A 400 -24.73 18.68 3.00
CA PHE A 400 -23.81 19.40 2.11
C PHE A 400 -24.46 19.65 0.74
N THR A 401 -24.28 20.85 0.19
CA THR A 401 -24.84 21.22 -1.12
C THR A 401 -23.89 20.96 -2.29
N ARG A 402 -22.60 20.71 -2.02
CA ARG A 402 -21.61 20.33 -3.04
C ARG A 402 -21.77 18.86 -3.47
N SER A 403 -21.54 18.60 -4.75
CA SER A 403 -21.26 17.26 -5.25
C SER A 403 -19.78 16.91 -5.07
N TYR A 404 -19.46 15.64 -4.77
CA TYR A 404 -18.09 15.11 -4.76
C TYR A 404 -17.29 15.43 -6.04
N LYS A 405 -17.98 15.54 -7.19
CA LYS A 405 -17.36 15.93 -8.46
C LYS A 405 -16.85 17.39 -8.44
N GLU A 406 -17.58 18.29 -7.79
CA GLU A 406 -17.25 19.72 -7.69
C GLU A 406 -16.10 19.95 -6.71
N GLU A 407 -16.13 19.26 -5.58
CA GLU A 407 -15.03 19.17 -4.60
C GLU A 407 -13.74 18.67 -5.27
N TYR A 408 -13.81 17.56 -6.00
CA TYR A 408 -12.65 17.04 -6.74
C TYR A 408 -12.10 18.05 -7.76
N THR A 409 -12.96 18.76 -8.50
CA THR A 409 -12.49 19.83 -9.41
C THR A 409 -11.84 20.99 -8.68
N GLN A 410 -12.34 21.40 -7.51
CA GLN A 410 -11.74 22.48 -6.71
C GLN A 410 -10.35 22.08 -6.18
N ILE A 411 -10.17 20.82 -5.75
CA ILE A 411 -8.86 20.28 -5.35
C ILE A 411 -7.88 20.29 -6.54
N VAL A 412 -8.34 19.90 -7.75
CA VAL A 412 -7.51 19.93 -8.97
C VAL A 412 -7.20 21.36 -9.43
N GLU A 413 -8.11 22.32 -9.31
CA GLU A 413 -7.84 23.73 -9.61
C GLU A 413 -6.83 24.35 -8.63
N ASN A 414 -6.90 24.01 -7.35
CA ASN A 414 -5.92 24.45 -6.34
C ASN A 414 -4.53 23.81 -6.57
N LEU A 415 -4.46 22.60 -7.12
CA LEU A 415 -3.20 21.92 -7.47
C LEU A 415 -2.42 22.63 -8.59
N GLN A 416 -3.10 23.18 -9.60
CA GLN A 416 -2.46 23.67 -10.84
C GLN A 416 -1.40 24.76 -10.64
N ASN A 417 -1.54 25.62 -9.62
CA ASN A 417 -0.58 26.69 -9.36
C ASN A 417 0.43 26.37 -8.24
N LYS A 418 0.35 25.20 -7.59
CA LYS A 418 1.23 24.84 -6.47
C LYS A 418 2.56 24.25 -6.96
N THR A 419 3.65 24.58 -6.27
CA THR A 419 4.98 23.97 -6.44
C THR A 419 5.28 23.03 -5.28
N PHE A 420 5.17 21.72 -5.49
CA PHE A 420 5.50 20.73 -4.47
C PHE A 420 7.01 20.57 -4.26
N ILE A 421 7.44 20.46 -3.00
CA ILE A 421 8.78 20.04 -2.61
C ILE A 421 8.77 18.51 -2.49
N VAL A 422 9.42 17.85 -3.44
CA VAL A 422 9.44 16.38 -3.57
C VAL A 422 10.77 15.86 -3.03
N THR A 423 10.75 15.22 -1.86
CA THR A 423 11.95 14.55 -1.30
C THR A 423 12.15 13.18 -1.95
N THR A 424 13.42 12.82 -2.17
CA THR A 424 13.82 11.58 -2.84
C THR A 424 15.25 11.17 -2.45
N ILE A 425 15.63 9.95 -2.84
CA ILE A 425 16.92 9.32 -2.56
C ILE A 425 17.53 8.80 -3.86
N LEU A 426 18.87 8.83 -3.97
CA LEU A 426 19.56 8.28 -5.14
C LEU A 426 19.57 6.75 -5.09
N SER A 427 18.68 6.13 -5.85
CA SER A 427 18.54 4.67 -6.03
C SER A 427 18.27 4.36 -7.50
N ALA A 428 19.02 3.44 -8.10
CA ALA A 428 18.88 3.09 -9.52
C ALA A 428 17.88 1.92 -9.71
N PRO A 429 16.89 2.02 -10.62
CA PRO A 429 16.68 3.06 -11.64
C PRO A 429 15.69 4.18 -11.23
N TYR A 430 15.27 4.26 -9.97
CA TYR A 430 14.21 5.16 -9.49
C TYR A 430 14.57 6.64 -9.63
N CYS A 431 15.72 7.03 -9.10
CA CYS A 431 16.29 8.37 -9.19
C CYS A 431 17.81 8.29 -9.28
N MET A 432 18.36 8.69 -10.42
CA MET A 432 19.78 8.72 -10.74
C MET A 432 20.18 10.14 -11.12
N ARG A 433 21.48 10.47 -11.00
CA ARG A 433 22.01 11.68 -11.63
C ARG A 433 22.12 11.44 -13.13
N LYS A 434 21.73 12.44 -13.93
CA LYS A 434 21.82 12.41 -15.38
C LYS A 434 23.26 12.65 -15.83
N ASP A 435 23.80 11.76 -16.65
CA ASP A 435 25.16 11.87 -17.18
C ASP A 435 25.17 12.89 -18.32
N SER A 436 25.80 14.04 -18.09
CA SER A 436 25.83 15.18 -19.00
C SER A 436 27.22 15.85 -18.95
N SER A 437 27.71 16.34 -20.08
CA SER A 437 28.90 17.19 -20.14
C SER A 437 28.67 18.56 -19.49
N GLU A 438 27.42 19.02 -19.46
CA GLU A 438 27.02 20.30 -18.85
C GLU A 438 26.47 20.11 -17.44
N LYS A 439 26.79 21.06 -16.55
CA LYS A 439 26.22 21.13 -15.19
C LYS A 439 24.76 21.62 -15.24
N LEU A 440 23.85 20.68 -15.44
CA LEU A 440 22.40 20.91 -15.34
C LEU A 440 22.02 21.43 -13.93
N THR A 441 20.92 22.17 -13.83
CA THR A 441 20.42 22.77 -12.58
C THR A 441 18.94 22.44 -12.36
N GLY A 442 18.50 22.41 -11.10
CA GLY A 442 17.13 22.04 -10.72
C GLY A 442 16.78 20.60 -11.14
N ASN A 443 15.51 20.36 -11.45
CA ASN A 443 14.98 19.01 -11.72
C ASN A 443 15.71 18.27 -12.86
N ALA A 444 16.27 19.00 -13.83
CA ALA A 444 16.98 18.43 -14.97
C ALA A 444 18.27 17.66 -14.61
N GLN A 445 18.76 17.79 -13.36
CA GLN A 445 19.87 16.99 -12.84
C GLN A 445 19.54 15.49 -12.67
N PHE A 446 18.26 15.15 -12.60
CA PHE A 446 17.80 13.81 -12.25
C PHE A 446 17.14 13.10 -13.44
N GLU A 447 17.32 11.78 -13.50
CA GLU A 447 16.63 10.89 -14.43
C GLU A 447 16.28 9.57 -13.73
N GLY A 448 15.21 8.90 -14.15
CA GLY A 448 14.81 7.61 -13.58
C GLY A 448 13.30 7.38 -13.59
N TYR A 449 12.88 6.20 -13.15
CA TYR A 449 11.48 5.80 -13.13
C TYR A 449 10.60 6.73 -12.28
N SER A 450 11.06 7.14 -11.10
CA SER A 450 10.32 8.05 -10.23
C SER A 450 10.29 9.49 -10.78
N VAL A 451 11.28 9.87 -11.59
CA VAL A 451 11.33 11.16 -12.30
C VAL A 451 10.31 11.20 -13.43
N ASP A 452 10.26 10.17 -14.28
CA ASP A 452 9.24 10.01 -15.32
C ASP A 452 7.83 9.90 -14.71
N LEU A 453 7.68 9.20 -13.57
CA LEU A 453 6.38 9.01 -12.89
C LEU A 453 5.80 10.32 -12.36
N ILE A 454 6.56 11.13 -11.61
CA ILE A 454 6.04 12.41 -11.09
C ILE A 454 5.76 13.39 -12.23
N TYR A 455 6.51 13.33 -13.34
CA TYR A 455 6.24 14.11 -14.55
C TYR A 455 4.90 13.72 -15.22
N GLU A 456 4.61 12.42 -15.37
CA GLU A 456 3.31 11.96 -15.89
C GLU A 456 2.13 12.37 -14.97
N ILE A 457 2.30 12.28 -13.64
CA ILE A 457 1.28 12.71 -12.65
C ILE A 457 1.09 14.24 -12.70
N SER A 458 2.19 15.01 -12.74
CA SER A 458 2.18 16.47 -12.92
C SER A 458 1.45 16.87 -14.20
N ARG A 459 1.66 16.17 -15.33
CA ARG A 459 0.92 16.45 -16.58
C ARG A 459 -0.56 16.05 -16.54
N ILE A 460 -1.01 15.24 -15.58
CA ILE A 460 -2.43 14.91 -15.38
C ILE A 460 -3.12 15.93 -14.46
N LEU A 461 -2.45 16.36 -13.39
CA LEU A 461 -3.03 17.23 -12.34
C LEU A 461 -2.65 18.72 -12.47
N GLY A 462 -1.70 19.05 -13.34
CA GLY A 462 -1.27 20.41 -13.69
C GLY A 462 -0.30 21.09 -12.72
N PHE A 463 0.08 20.44 -11.61
CA PHE A 463 0.97 21.04 -10.60
C PHE A 463 2.44 21.12 -11.04
N ASN A 464 3.17 22.06 -10.46
CA ASN A 464 4.63 22.15 -10.56
C ASN A 464 5.31 21.42 -9.40
N TYR A 465 6.58 21.03 -9.56
CA TYR A 465 7.34 20.34 -8.50
C TYR A 465 8.83 20.67 -8.54
N THR A 466 9.51 20.47 -7.42
CA THR A 466 10.96 20.65 -7.24
C THR A 466 11.55 19.46 -6.50
N PHE A 467 12.67 18.91 -6.97
CA PHE A 467 13.33 17.80 -6.29
C PHE A 467 14.28 18.25 -5.18
N ARG A 468 14.19 17.58 -4.04
CA ARG A 468 15.09 17.69 -2.89
C ARG A 468 15.68 16.30 -2.61
N LEU A 469 17.00 16.21 -2.43
CA LEU A 469 17.63 14.99 -1.95
C LEU A 469 17.59 14.95 -0.42
N VAL A 470 17.20 13.81 0.15
CA VAL A 470 17.17 13.62 1.61
C VAL A 470 18.59 13.75 2.20
N PRO A 471 18.84 14.64 3.20
CA PRO A 471 20.21 14.96 3.62
C PRO A 471 21.00 13.83 4.28
N ASP A 472 20.34 12.85 4.90
CA ASP A 472 20.97 11.73 5.61
C ASP A 472 21.14 10.47 4.75
N GLY A 473 20.61 10.46 3.53
CA GLY A 473 20.63 9.31 2.63
C GLY A 473 19.75 8.14 3.09
N ARG A 474 18.65 8.37 3.84
CA ARG A 474 17.81 7.29 4.39
C ARG A 474 16.34 7.37 3.95
N TYR A 475 15.74 6.18 3.81
CA TYR A 475 14.29 6.03 3.60
C TYR A 475 13.45 6.46 4.81
N GLY A 476 14.00 6.29 6.01
CA GLY A 476 13.33 6.55 7.27
C GLY A 476 12.85 5.29 7.97
N SER A 477 13.17 5.23 9.26
CA SER A 477 12.99 4.12 10.18
C SER A 477 12.63 4.64 11.58
N TYR A 478 11.75 3.93 12.30
CA TYR A 478 11.33 4.37 13.62
C TYR A 478 12.29 3.89 14.72
N ASN A 479 12.92 4.83 15.42
CA ASN A 479 13.82 4.52 16.51
C ASN A 479 13.04 4.37 17.83
N LYS A 480 12.71 3.12 18.18
CA LYS A 480 11.98 2.75 19.42
C LYS A 480 12.62 3.26 20.73
N LYS A 481 13.88 3.75 20.73
CA LYS A 481 14.54 4.36 21.90
C LYS A 481 14.33 5.88 22.01
N THR A 482 14.39 6.62 20.90
CA THR A 482 14.20 8.08 20.90
C THR A 482 12.76 8.49 20.62
N LYS A 483 11.92 7.57 20.13
CA LYS A 483 10.57 7.81 19.61
C LYS A 483 10.53 8.78 18.42
N GLU A 484 11.64 8.88 17.68
CA GLU A 484 11.73 9.69 16.46
C GLU A 484 11.90 8.82 15.21
N TRP A 485 11.48 9.38 14.07
CA TRP A 485 11.81 8.91 12.73
C TRP A 485 13.11 9.56 12.21
N ASP A 486 13.79 8.90 11.28
CA ASP A 486 14.85 9.50 10.44
C ASP A 486 14.44 9.54 8.95
N GLY A 487 15.36 9.95 8.05
CA GLY A 487 15.15 9.92 6.60
C GLY A 487 13.99 10.74 6.05
N MET A 488 13.51 10.34 4.86
CA MET A 488 12.39 10.98 4.16
C MET A 488 11.11 11.01 5.02
N MET A 489 10.87 10.00 5.84
CA MET A 489 9.77 9.96 6.81
C MET A 489 9.79 11.18 7.74
N LYS A 490 10.96 11.60 8.22
CA LYS A 490 11.08 12.79 9.07
C LYS A 490 10.84 14.09 8.27
N GLU A 491 11.29 14.18 7.02
CA GLU A 491 11.02 15.39 6.20
C GLU A 491 9.52 15.59 5.91
N LEU A 492 8.71 14.53 5.81
CA LEU A 492 7.25 14.63 5.70
C LEU A 492 6.60 15.07 7.01
N LEU A 493 6.98 14.48 8.14
CA LEU A 493 6.45 14.82 9.47
C LEU A 493 6.83 16.25 9.90
N ASP A 494 8.05 16.69 9.60
CA ASP A 494 8.53 18.06 9.84
C ASP A 494 7.94 19.09 8.85
N GLN A 495 7.08 18.67 7.89
CA GLN A 495 6.56 19.49 6.78
C GLN A 495 7.66 20.22 5.97
N LYS A 496 8.81 19.56 5.78
CA LYS A 496 9.96 20.04 4.97
C LYS A 496 9.90 19.60 3.51
N ALA A 497 9.03 18.64 3.20
CA ALA A 497 8.66 18.17 1.88
C ALA A 497 7.16 17.83 1.88
N ASP A 498 6.47 18.11 0.78
CA ASP A 498 5.03 17.82 0.63
C ASP A 498 4.78 16.37 0.18
N LEU A 499 5.79 15.75 -0.43
CA LEU A 499 5.71 14.47 -1.12
C LEU A 499 7.07 13.74 -1.04
N ALA A 500 7.07 12.43 -0.84
CA ALA A 500 8.25 11.58 -0.97
C ALA A 500 8.04 10.54 -2.08
N ILE A 501 8.87 10.58 -3.12
CA ILE A 501 8.81 9.62 -4.24
C ILE A 501 10.16 8.90 -4.41
N ALA A 502 10.13 7.59 -4.23
CA ALA A 502 11.29 6.69 -4.26
C ALA A 502 10.80 5.23 -4.36
N ASP A 503 11.74 4.29 -4.29
CA ASP A 503 11.58 2.90 -3.86
C ASP A 503 11.21 2.78 -2.36
N LEU A 504 10.17 3.52 -1.94
CA LEU A 504 9.70 3.56 -0.56
C LEU A 504 8.67 2.45 -0.30
N THR A 505 9.10 1.33 0.29
CA THR A 505 8.20 0.22 0.67
C THR A 505 7.09 0.71 1.62
N ILE A 506 5.83 0.44 1.29
CA ILE A 506 4.71 0.61 2.23
C ILE A 506 4.87 -0.44 3.35
N THR A 507 4.75 -0.02 4.61
CA THR A 507 4.89 -0.87 5.79
C THR A 507 4.05 -0.31 6.94
N TYR A 508 3.44 -1.18 7.75
CA TYR A 508 2.56 -0.82 8.88
C TYR A 508 3.08 0.34 9.75
N ASP A 509 4.31 0.24 10.28
CA ASP A 509 4.93 1.31 11.09
C ASP A 509 4.92 2.69 10.39
N ARG A 510 5.12 2.72 9.06
CA ARG A 510 5.12 3.97 8.27
C ARG A 510 3.71 4.46 7.98
N GLU A 511 2.79 3.55 7.65
CA GLU A 511 1.38 3.86 7.36
C GLU A 511 0.63 4.40 8.58
N GLN A 512 1.08 4.08 9.80
CA GLN A 512 0.63 4.74 11.03
C GLN A 512 1.09 6.20 11.18
N ALA A 513 2.15 6.61 10.47
CA ALA A 513 2.80 7.91 10.66
C ALA A 513 2.59 8.88 9.48
N VAL A 514 2.50 8.37 8.25
CA VAL A 514 2.37 9.16 7.01
C VAL A 514 1.35 8.52 6.07
N ASP A 515 0.70 9.33 5.27
CA ASP A 515 -0.28 8.88 4.28
C ASP A 515 0.41 8.34 3.03
N PHE A 516 -0.05 7.19 2.52
CA PHE A 516 0.41 6.63 1.25
C PHE A 516 -0.66 6.72 0.16
N THR A 517 -0.23 6.81 -1.09
CA THR A 517 -1.08 6.51 -2.26
C THR A 517 -1.35 5.02 -2.38
N MET A 518 -2.30 4.66 -3.25
CA MET A 518 -2.30 3.32 -3.85
C MET A 518 -0.91 2.98 -4.43
N PRO A 519 -0.45 1.72 -4.32
CA PRO A 519 0.89 1.34 -4.77
C PRO A 519 1.01 1.41 -6.30
N PHE A 520 2.04 2.08 -6.79
CA PHE A 520 2.30 2.21 -8.24
C PHE A 520 3.11 1.04 -8.82
N MET A 521 3.68 0.18 -7.96
CA MET A 521 4.46 -0.98 -8.34
C MET A 521 4.42 -2.04 -7.24
N ASN A 522 3.94 -3.24 -7.58
CA ASN A 522 3.90 -4.40 -6.67
C ASN A 522 5.18 -5.23 -6.80
N LEU A 523 5.61 -5.81 -5.68
CA LEU A 523 6.91 -6.50 -5.50
C LEU A 523 6.89 -7.41 -4.28
N GLY A 524 8.00 -8.10 -4.02
CA GLY A 524 8.25 -8.77 -2.74
C GLY A 524 9.75 -8.96 -2.50
N ILE A 525 10.12 -9.40 -1.30
CA ILE A 525 11.49 -9.86 -1.01
C ILE A 525 11.73 -11.13 -1.83
N SER A 526 12.89 -11.22 -2.49
CA SER A 526 13.36 -12.45 -3.12
C SER A 526 14.89 -12.56 -2.99
N ILE A 527 15.48 -13.65 -3.50
CA ILE A 527 16.87 -14.01 -3.25
C ILE A 527 17.71 -13.70 -4.50
N LEU A 528 18.67 -12.77 -4.37
CA LEU A 528 19.73 -12.58 -5.36
C LEU A 528 20.86 -13.57 -5.07
N TYR A 529 21.20 -14.40 -6.05
CA TYR A 529 22.28 -15.37 -5.96
C TYR A 529 23.09 -15.43 -7.26
N ARG A 530 24.24 -16.10 -7.23
CA ARG A 530 25.07 -16.32 -8.43
C ARG A 530 24.49 -17.47 -9.26
N LYS A 531 24.39 -17.28 -10.57
CA LYS A 531 23.94 -18.30 -11.53
C LYS A 531 24.75 -19.59 -11.37
N PRO A 532 24.13 -20.77 -11.27
CA PRO A 532 24.87 -22.02 -11.17
C PRO A 532 25.70 -22.24 -12.44
N ILE A 533 26.98 -22.56 -12.26
CA ILE A 533 27.89 -22.88 -13.37
C ILE A 533 27.65 -24.33 -13.76
N LYS A 534 27.55 -24.63 -15.06
CA LYS A 534 27.48 -26.01 -15.57
C LYS A 534 28.63 -26.84 -15.00
N GLN A 535 28.32 -27.92 -14.29
CA GLN A 535 29.35 -28.85 -13.83
C GLN A 535 29.89 -29.66 -15.01
N PRO A 536 31.20 -29.96 -15.06
CA PRO A 536 31.73 -30.86 -16.08
C PRO A 536 31.16 -32.27 -15.89
N PRO A 537 30.81 -33.00 -16.97
CA PRO A 537 30.26 -34.35 -16.85
C PRO A 537 31.29 -35.31 -16.25
N ASN A 538 30.82 -36.22 -15.39
CA ASN A 538 31.65 -37.24 -14.77
C ASN A 538 32.21 -38.22 -15.82
N LEU A 539 33.45 -38.69 -15.63
CA LEU A 539 34.13 -39.62 -16.56
C LEU A 539 33.29 -40.86 -16.89
N PHE A 540 32.50 -41.36 -15.94
CA PHE A 540 31.63 -42.53 -16.08
C PHE A 540 30.20 -42.21 -16.52
N SER A 541 29.94 -41.02 -17.10
CA SER A 541 28.60 -40.59 -17.53
C SER A 541 27.95 -41.46 -18.63
N PHE A 542 28.69 -42.39 -19.23
CA PHE A 542 28.10 -43.40 -20.13
C PHE A 542 27.36 -44.52 -19.38
N LEU A 543 27.54 -44.66 -18.06
CA LEU A 543 26.84 -45.67 -17.24
C LEU A 543 25.51 -45.16 -16.65
N SER A 544 25.30 -43.84 -16.57
CA SER A 544 24.08 -43.22 -16.01
C SER A 544 22.76 -43.43 -16.76
N PRO A 545 22.69 -43.80 -18.06
CA PRO A 545 21.42 -44.05 -18.76
C PRO A 545 20.59 -45.23 -18.21
N LEU A 546 21.15 -46.05 -17.33
CA LEU A 546 20.50 -47.15 -16.62
C LEU A 546 20.92 -47.11 -15.13
N SER A 547 20.03 -47.46 -14.20
CA SER A 547 20.41 -47.52 -12.78
C SER A 547 21.38 -48.68 -12.51
N LEU A 548 22.15 -48.56 -11.41
CA LEU A 548 23.10 -49.59 -10.97
C LEU A 548 22.41 -50.96 -10.78
N ASP A 549 21.16 -50.96 -10.30
CA ASP A 549 20.35 -52.17 -10.12
C ASP A 549 20.10 -52.88 -11.46
N VAL A 550 19.79 -52.13 -12.52
CA VAL A 550 19.57 -52.68 -13.87
C VAL A 550 20.85 -53.31 -14.41
N TRP A 551 22.02 -52.72 -14.15
CA TRP A 551 23.31 -53.34 -14.49
C TRP A 551 23.53 -54.66 -13.72
N ILE A 552 23.19 -54.73 -12.43
CA ILE A 552 23.27 -55.95 -11.62
C ILE A 552 22.31 -57.03 -12.14
N TYR A 553 21.05 -56.68 -12.43
CA TYR A 553 20.07 -57.62 -12.97
C TYR A 553 20.47 -58.13 -14.36
N MET A 554 21.04 -57.28 -15.22
CA MET A 554 21.56 -57.70 -16.52
C MET A 554 22.75 -58.66 -16.40
N ALA A 555 23.69 -58.40 -15.49
CA ALA A 555 24.81 -59.31 -15.22
C ALA A 555 24.32 -60.68 -14.67
N THR A 556 23.32 -60.65 -13.79
CA THR A 556 22.68 -61.86 -13.22
C THR A 556 21.96 -62.66 -14.31
N ALA A 557 21.19 -61.99 -15.17
CA ALA A 557 20.48 -62.62 -16.29
C ALA A 557 21.45 -63.23 -17.31
N TYR A 558 22.54 -62.54 -17.64
CA TYR A 558 23.62 -63.05 -18.49
C TYR A 558 24.20 -64.37 -17.96
N LEU A 559 24.53 -64.45 -16.67
CA LEU A 559 25.03 -65.69 -16.06
C LEU A 559 23.95 -66.79 -16.06
N GLY A 560 22.72 -66.46 -15.68
CA GLY A 560 21.59 -67.40 -15.66
C GLY A 560 21.31 -68.04 -17.03
N VAL A 561 21.23 -67.24 -18.09
CA VAL A 561 21.02 -67.72 -19.47
C VAL A 561 22.22 -68.53 -19.97
N SER A 562 23.45 -68.15 -19.61
CA SER A 562 24.66 -68.91 -19.97
C SER A 562 24.67 -70.32 -19.35
N VAL A 563 24.25 -70.43 -18.08
CA VAL A 563 24.11 -71.71 -17.38
C VAL A 563 22.93 -72.52 -17.93
N LEU A 564 21.78 -71.89 -18.20
CA LEU A 564 20.60 -72.55 -18.78
C LEU A 564 20.90 -73.14 -20.17
N LEU A 565 21.59 -72.39 -21.04
CA LEU A 565 22.04 -72.89 -22.35
C LEU A 565 23.02 -74.05 -22.22
N PHE A 566 23.99 -73.98 -21.28
CA PHE A 566 24.91 -75.09 -21.00
C PHE A 566 24.19 -76.36 -20.55
N ILE A 567 23.20 -76.24 -19.64
CA ILE A 567 22.39 -77.36 -19.15
C ILE A 567 21.55 -77.97 -20.29
N LEU A 568 20.79 -77.15 -21.02
CA LEU A 568 19.90 -77.63 -22.10
C LEU A 568 20.68 -78.24 -23.28
N ALA A 569 21.83 -77.67 -23.64
CA ALA A 569 22.69 -78.22 -24.69
C ALA A 569 23.33 -79.55 -24.28
N ARG A 570 23.46 -79.85 -22.98
CA ARG A 570 23.91 -81.18 -22.50
C ARG A 570 22.80 -82.21 -22.48
N PHE A 571 21.59 -81.83 -22.04
CA PHE A 571 20.44 -82.74 -22.00
C PHE A 571 19.86 -83.09 -23.37
N THR A 572 19.95 -82.21 -24.37
CA THR A 572 19.40 -82.49 -25.71
C THR A 572 20.37 -83.29 -26.58
N PRO A 573 19.97 -84.46 -27.14
CA PRO A 573 20.85 -85.27 -27.97
C PRO A 573 21.22 -84.58 -29.30
N TYR A 574 20.37 -83.67 -29.80
CA TYR A 574 20.53 -83.01 -31.10
C TYR A 574 21.65 -81.95 -31.18
N GLU A 575 22.23 -81.51 -30.05
CA GLU A 575 23.42 -80.63 -30.06
C GLU A 575 24.75 -81.40 -30.16
N TRP A 576 24.73 -82.70 -29.87
CA TRP A 576 25.90 -83.56 -30.00
C TRP A 576 26.14 -83.88 -31.48
N TYR A 577 27.40 -83.77 -31.91
CA TYR A 577 27.78 -84.00 -33.31
C TYR A 577 29.02 -84.87 -33.42
N ASN A 578 29.14 -85.56 -34.55
CA ASN A 578 30.30 -86.36 -34.89
C ASN A 578 31.44 -85.45 -35.40
N PRO A 579 32.64 -85.46 -34.79
CA PRO A 579 33.77 -84.65 -35.25
C PRO A 579 34.34 -85.08 -36.62
N HIS A 580 34.05 -86.32 -37.07
CA HIS A 580 34.54 -86.87 -38.34
C HIS A 580 33.36 -87.32 -39.23
N PRO A 581 32.84 -86.44 -40.13
CA PRO A 581 31.62 -86.70 -40.90
C PRO A 581 31.72 -87.87 -41.91
N CYS A 582 32.91 -88.42 -42.13
CA CYS A 582 33.13 -89.58 -42.99
C CYS A 582 32.89 -90.94 -42.29
N ASN A 583 32.93 -91.00 -40.95
CA ASN A 583 32.60 -92.21 -40.19
C ASN A 583 31.11 -92.17 -39.78
N LYS A 584 30.34 -93.23 -40.05
CA LYS A 584 28.93 -93.31 -39.66
C LYS A 584 28.72 -93.68 -38.19
N ASN A 585 29.65 -94.41 -37.58
CA ASN A 585 29.57 -94.87 -36.18
C ASN A 585 30.79 -94.33 -35.39
N PRO A 586 30.69 -93.15 -34.75
CA PRO A 586 31.76 -92.61 -33.91
C PRO A 586 31.66 -93.15 -32.47
N ASP A 587 32.79 -93.55 -31.88
CA ASP A 587 32.84 -93.98 -30.47
C ASP A 587 32.56 -92.84 -29.48
N HIS A 588 32.79 -91.59 -29.91
CA HIS A 588 32.62 -90.38 -29.11
C HIS A 588 31.92 -89.28 -29.92
N LEU A 589 30.91 -88.63 -29.32
CA LEU A 589 30.29 -87.41 -29.85
C LEU A 589 30.82 -86.18 -29.13
N GLU A 590 30.98 -85.07 -29.85
CA GLU A 590 31.39 -83.79 -29.29
C GLU A 590 30.20 -82.83 -29.10
N ASN A 591 30.35 -81.89 -28.16
CA ASN A 591 29.43 -80.79 -27.96
C ASN A 591 30.20 -79.47 -27.82
N ARG A 592 29.87 -78.48 -28.65
CA ARG A 592 30.54 -77.16 -28.68
C ARG A 592 30.09 -76.22 -27.56
N PHE A 593 28.95 -76.48 -26.92
CA PHE A 593 28.45 -75.72 -25.78
C PHE A 593 29.12 -76.16 -24.47
N LYS A 594 30.39 -75.76 -24.31
CA LYS A 594 31.10 -75.70 -23.02
C LYS A 594 30.65 -74.43 -22.28
N LEU A 595 30.68 -74.40 -20.94
CA LEU A 595 30.19 -73.25 -20.16
C LEU A 595 30.81 -71.90 -20.59
N LEU A 596 32.13 -71.86 -20.82
CA LEU A 596 32.83 -70.68 -21.36
C LEU A 596 32.36 -70.29 -22.77
N ASN A 597 32.03 -71.27 -23.62
CA ASN A 597 31.49 -71.02 -24.96
C ASN A 597 30.03 -70.52 -24.90
N CYS A 598 29.24 -70.97 -23.91
CA CYS A 598 27.91 -70.43 -23.63
C CYS A 598 27.98 -68.98 -23.16
N MET A 599 28.92 -68.66 -22.25
CA MET A 599 29.23 -67.29 -21.82
C MET A 599 29.72 -66.40 -22.98
N TRP A 600 30.50 -66.95 -23.91
CA TRP A 600 30.93 -66.24 -25.13
C TRP A 600 29.75 -65.99 -26.10
N PHE A 601 28.85 -66.96 -26.25
CA PHE A 601 27.64 -66.82 -27.06
C PHE A 601 26.67 -65.75 -26.50
N THR A 602 26.45 -65.72 -25.19
CA THR A 602 25.55 -64.75 -24.53
C THR A 602 26.14 -63.33 -24.50
N ILE A 603 27.47 -63.16 -24.35
CA ILE A 603 28.10 -61.83 -24.44
C ILE A 603 28.18 -61.33 -25.89
N GLY A 604 28.52 -62.18 -26.86
CA GLY A 604 28.57 -61.80 -28.28
C GLY A 604 27.20 -61.39 -28.85
N SER A 605 26.12 -61.94 -28.30
CA SER A 605 24.75 -61.51 -28.60
C SER A 605 24.29 -60.27 -27.82
N LEU A 606 24.80 -60.01 -26.61
CA LEU A 606 24.62 -58.72 -25.92
C LEU A 606 25.40 -57.59 -26.60
N MET A 607 26.53 -57.87 -27.24
CA MET A 607 27.33 -56.88 -27.98
C MET A 607 26.88 -56.70 -29.45
N ARG A 608 25.80 -57.39 -29.90
CA ARG A 608 25.33 -57.43 -31.31
C ARG A 608 26.39 -57.89 -32.33
N GLN A 609 27.45 -58.57 -31.90
CA GLN A 609 28.54 -59.05 -32.77
C GLN A 609 28.33 -60.48 -33.29
N GLY A 610 27.45 -61.27 -32.66
CA GLY A 610 27.18 -62.65 -33.05
C GLY A 610 28.20 -63.65 -32.48
N CYS A 611 28.19 -64.89 -32.99
CA CYS A 611 29.10 -65.96 -32.60
C CYS A 611 29.08 -67.09 -33.65
N ASP A 612 30.23 -67.73 -33.91
CA ASP A 612 30.38 -68.87 -34.84
C ASP A 612 29.67 -70.16 -34.36
N ILE A 613 29.16 -70.17 -33.12
CA ILE A 613 28.50 -71.32 -32.50
C ILE A 613 26.98 -71.07 -32.49
N LEU A 614 26.25 -71.76 -33.37
CA LEU A 614 24.79 -71.65 -33.48
C LEU A 614 24.09 -72.88 -32.88
N PRO A 615 23.00 -72.71 -32.10
CA PRO A 615 22.23 -73.83 -31.56
C PRO A 615 21.47 -74.61 -32.64
N LYS A 616 21.46 -75.94 -32.53
CA LYS A 616 20.77 -76.86 -33.45
C LYS A 616 19.41 -77.32 -32.92
N ALA A 617 19.31 -77.58 -31.62
CA ALA A 617 18.09 -78.10 -31.01
C ALA A 617 17.01 -77.00 -30.90
N VAL A 618 15.74 -77.41 -30.85
CA VAL A 618 14.61 -76.47 -30.79
C VAL A 618 14.58 -75.71 -29.44
N SER A 619 14.88 -76.38 -28.33
CA SER A 619 14.89 -75.77 -26.99
C SER A 619 16.00 -74.73 -26.79
N THR A 620 17.22 -75.04 -27.23
CA THR A 620 18.37 -74.11 -27.20
C THR A 620 18.13 -72.91 -28.12
N ARG A 621 17.50 -73.11 -29.29
CA ARG A 621 17.04 -72.03 -30.18
C ARG A 621 15.98 -71.13 -29.55
N ILE A 622 15.01 -71.69 -28.82
CA ILE A 622 13.99 -70.89 -28.12
C ILE A 622 14.64 -70.01 -27.04
N VAL A 623 15.54 -70.57 -26.22
CA VAL A 623 16.26 -69.79 -25.19
C VAL A 623 17.16 -68.72 -25.82
N ALA A 624 17.86 -69.04 -26.90
CA ALA A 624 18.65 -68.06 -27.66
C ALA A 624 17.78 -66.95 -28.27
N GLY A 625 16.63 -67.28 -28.85
CA GLY A 625 15.70 -66.30 -29.42
C GLY A 625 15.10 -65.36 -28.38
N MET A 626 14.70 -65.89 -27.21
CA MET A 626 14.23 -65.07 -26.09
C MET A 626 15.34 -64.17 -25.53
N TRP A 627 16.58 -64.66 -25.46
CA TRP A 627 17.74 -63.83 -25.09
C TRP A 627 17.99 -62.72 -26.11
N TRP A 628 17.94 -63.01 -27.42
CA TRP A 628 18.10 -62.01 -28.48
C TRP A 628 17.01 -60.94 -28.45
N PHE A 629 15.76 -61.31 -28.13
CA PHE A 629 14.67 -60.35 -27.94
C PHE A 629 14.92 -59.44 -26.73
N PHE A 630 15.35 -60.01 -25.61
CA PHE A 630 15.73 -59.26 -24.41
C PHE A 630 16.91 -58.30 -24.66
N THR A 631 18.02 -58.76 -25.27
CA THR A 631 19.17 -57.89 -25.55
C THR A 631 18.84 -56.81 -26.57
N LEU A 632 17.98 -57.09 -27.57
CA LEU A 632 17.50 -56.07 -28.51
C LEU A 632 16.82 -54.92 -27.78
N ILE A 633 15.86 -55.22 -26.90
CA ILE A 633 15.13 -54.21 -26.10
C ILE A 633 16.08 -53.43 -25.20
N MET A 634 16.93 -54.11 -24.43
CA MET A 634 17.84 -53.47 -23.48
C MET A 634 18.81 -52.50 -24.15
N ILE A 635 19.41 -52.89 -25.28
CA ILE A 635 20.36 -52.04 -26.00
C ILE A 635 19.65 -50.85 -26.65
N SER A 636 18.47 -51.06 -27.23
CA SER A 636 17.70 -49.96 -27.83
C SER A 636 17.23 -48.95 -26.77
N SER A 637 16.82 -49.42 -25.58
CA SER A 637 16.50 -48.57 -24.43
C SER A 637 17.73 -47.80 -23.94
N TYR A 638 18.89 -48.43 -23.80
CA TYR A 638 20.15 -47.77 -23.47
C TYR A 638 20.50 -46.67 -24.49
N THR A 639 20.40 -46.93 -25.79
CA THR A 639 20.69 -45.91 -26.82
C THR A 639 19.71 -44.73 -26.79
N ALA A 640 18.43 -44.96 -26.50
CA ALA A 640 17.44 -43.90 -26.35
C ALA A 640 17.70 -43.04 -25.11
N ASN A 641 17.95 -43.67 -23.96
CA ASN A 641 18.25 -42.97 -22.71
C ASN A 641 19.57 -42.21 -22.79
N LEU A 642 20.60 -42.75 -23.45
CA LEU A 642 21.89 -42.07 -23.65
C LEU A 642 21.72 -40.83 -24.51
N ALA A 643 20.96 -40.90 -25.61
CA ALA A 643 20.65 -39.74 -26.44
C ALA A 643 19.86 -38.66 -25.69
N ALA A 644 18.87 -39.06 -24.89
CA ALA A 644 18.11 -38.16 -24.03
C ALA A 644 18.97 -37.52 -22.92
N PHE A 645 19.91 -38.26 -22.34
CA PHE A 645 20.81 -37.75 -21.29
C PHE A 645 21.81 -36.74 -21.86
N LEU A 646 22.40 -37.04 -23.03
CA LEU A 646 23.35 -36.16 -23.71
C LEU A 646 22.73 -34.88 -24.29
N THR A 647 21.39 -34.84 -24.46
CA THR A 647 20.68 -33.65 -24.95
C THR A 647 20.10 -32.78 -23.82
N VAL A 648 20.09 -33.25 -22.57
CA VAL A 648 19.48 -32.52 -21.42
C VAL A 648 20.50 -32.31 -20.30
N GLU A 649 21.43 -31.38 -20.53
CA GLU A 649 22.31 -30.83 -19.50
C GLU A 649 21.49 -30.05 -18.45
N ARG A 650 21.08 -30.72 -17.36
CA ARG A 650 20.41 -30.05 -16.24
C ARG A 650 21.40 -29.21 -15.45
N MET A 651 21.10 -27.91 -15.29
CA MET A 651 21.76 -27.06 -14.31
C MET A 651 21.16 -27.34 -12.93
N ASP A 652 21.95 -27.94 -12.05
CA ASP A 652 21.55 -28.25 -10.68
C ASP A 652 21.70 -27.00 -9.78
N SER A 653 20.66 -26.66 -9.01
CA SER A 653 20.65 -25.46 -8.17
C SER A 653 20.83 -25.82 -6.68
N PRO A 654 21.83 -25.26 -5.97
CA PRO A 654 22.06 -25.59 -4.57
C PRO A 654 21.02 -24.99 -3.60
N ILE A 655 20.11 -24.16 -4.10
CA ILE A 655 18.97 -23.56 -3.37
C ILE A 655 17.80 -23.33 -4.35
N GLU A 656 16.58 -23.58 -3.87
CA GLU A 656 15.34 -23.21 -4.58
C GLU A 656 14.46 -22.30 -3.73
N SER A 657 14.49 -22.42 -2.41
CA SER A 657 13.67 -21.67 -1.46
C SER A 657 14.47 -20.95 -0.36
N ALA A 658 13.81 -20.02 0.33
CA ALA A 658 14.35 -19.44 1.56
C ALA A 658 14.44 -20.44 2.72
N GLU A 659 13.65 -21.52 2.70
CA GLU A 659 13.78 -22.56 3.73
C GLU A 659 15.11 -23.31 3.62
N ASP A 660 15.63 -23.50 2.41
CA ASP A 660 16.87 -24.23 2.19
C ASP A 660 18.05 -23.43 2.77
N LEU A 661 18.04 -22.11 2.58
CA LEU A 661 18.93 -21.17 3.29
C LEU A 661 18.77 -21.27 4.82
N ALA A 662 17.56 -21.47 5.36
CA ALA A 662 17.36 -21.63 6.80
C ALA A 662 17.81 -23.01 7.35
N LYS A 663 17.76 -24.05 6.52
CA LYS A 663 18.15 -25.44 6.85
C LYS A 663 19.68 -25.60 6.90
N GLN A 664 20.42 -24.99 5.96
CA GLN A 664 21.88 -25.06 5.85
C GLN A 664 22.63 -23.83 6.41
N THR A 665 23.96 -23.92 6.51
CA THR A 665 24.84 -22.85 7.03
C THR A 665 26.05 -22.53 6.13
N LYS A 666 26.16 -23.20 4.96
CA LYS A 666 27.31 -23.08 4.05
C LYS A 666 27.23 -21.82 3.19
N ILE A 667 26.04 -21.46 2.71
CA ILE A 667 25.75 -20.19 2.05
C ILE A 667 25.29 -19.21 3.13
N LYS A 668 26.03 -18.11 3.33
CA LYS A 668 25.60 -17.03 4.23
C LYS A 668 24.58 -16.14 3.50
N TYR A 669 23.64 -15.55 4.23
CA TYR A 669 22.66 -14.62 3.66
C TYR A 669 22.50 -13.38 4.55
N GLY A 670 22.11 -12.27 3.94
CA GLY A 670 21.91 -10.99 4.62
C GLY A 670 21.09 -10.02 3.78
N ALA A 671 20.78 -8.86 4.36
CA ALA A 671 19.96 -7.81 3.77
C ALA A 671 20.56 -6.41 4.02
N LEU A 672 19.94 -5.36 3.46
CA LEU A 672 20.28 -3.97 3.74
C LEU A 672 20.07 -3.62 5.22
N LYS A 673 21.10 -3.10 5.89
CA LYS A 673 21.06 -2.70 7.31
C LYS A 673 20.07 -1.54 7.51
N GLY A 674 19.03 -1.78 8.32
CA GLY A 674 17.97 -0.79 8.57
C GLY A 674 16.91 -0.68 7.47
N GLY A 675 16.99 -1.50 6.41
CA GLY A 675 15.97 -1.57 5.38
C GLY A 675 14.68 -2.28 5.83
N SER A 676 13.59 -2.07 5.09
CA SER A 676 12.29 -2.73 5.28
C SER A 676 12.39 -4.26 5.28
N THR A 677 13.28 -4.81 4.44
CA THR A 677 13.61 -6.25 4.40
C THR A 677 14.19 -6.76 5.72
N ALA A 678 15.10 -6.01 6.36
CA ALA A 678 15.69 -6.42 7.64
C ALA A 678 14.67 -6.33 8.79
N ALA A 679 13.83 -5.29 8.80
CA ALA A 679 12.73 -5.18 9.77
C ALA A 679 11.72 -6.33 9.63
N PHE A 680 11.35 -6.70 8.39
CA PHE A 680 10.45 -7.82 8.11
C PHE A 680 10.92 -9.14 8.75
N PHE A 681 12.21 -9.50 8.60
CA PHE A 681 12.72 -10.73 9.22
C PHE A 681 12.79 -10.65 10.75
N ARG A 682 13.12 -9.47 11.32
CA ARG A 682 13.15 -9.23 12.77
C ARG A 682 11.78 -9.37 13.43
N ASP A 683 10.77 -8.77 12.82
CA ASP A 683 9.43 -8.63 13.37
C ASP A 683 8.46 -9.72 12.85
N SER A 684 8.98 -10.77 12.21
CA SER A 684 8.18 -11.88 11.66
C SER A 684 7.72 -12.87 12.73
N ASN A 685 6.49 -13.38 12.57
CA ASN A 685 5.95 -14.48 13.37
C ASN A 685 6.19 -15.88 12.76
N PHE A 686 6.82 -15.98 11.58
CA PHE A 686 7.06 -17.28 10.93
C PHE A 686 8.38 -17.90 11.40
N SER A 687 8.34 -19.15 11.89
CA SER A 687 9.48 -19.80 12.57
C SER A 687 10.74 -19.91 11.70
N THR A 688 10.60 -20.19 10.40
CA THR A 688 11.72 -20.19 9.43
C THR A 688 12.37 -18.80 9.33
N TYR A 689 11.57 -17.74 9.28
CA TYR A 689 12.05 -16.36 9.16
C TYR A 689 12.67 -15.85 10.47
N GLN A 690 12.13 -16.24 11.62
CA GLN A 690 12.74 -15.99 12.94
C GLN A 690 14.10 -16.69 13.08
N ARG A 691 14.22 -17.94 12.59
CA ARG A 691 15.50 -18.67 12.52
C ARG A 691 16.50 -17.97 11.58
N MET A 692 16.05 -17.49 10.43
CA MET A 692 16.88 -16.69 9.51
C MET A 692 17.34 -15.38 10.16
N TRP A 693 16.47 -14.66 10.87
CA TRP A 693 16.86 -13.45 11.61
C TRP A 693 17.89 -13.75 12.70
N SER A 694 17.66 -14.81 13.48
CA SER A 694 18.57 -15.25 14.55
C SER A 694 19.96 -15.62 14.01
N PHE A 695 20.03 -16.22 12.82
CA PHE A 695 21.28 -16.43 12.10
C PHE A 695 21.91 -15.12 11.62
N MET A 696 21.15 -14.21 11.01
CA MET A 696 21.67 -12.93 10.49
C MET A 696 22.23 -12.01 11.59
N ASP A 697 21.60 -11.99 12.78
CA ASP A 697 22.04 -11.18 13.92
C ASP A 697 23.25 -11.78 14.64
N SER A 698 23.33 -13.11 14.74
CA SER A 698 24.47 -13.81 15.37
C SER A 698 25.70 -13.98 14.44
N ALA A 699 25.53 -13.86 13.12
CA ALA A 699 26.58 -14.13 12.15
C ALA A 699 27.76 -13.13 12.19
N LYS A 700 28.96 -13.66 12.43
CA LYS A 700 30.25 -12.95 12.36
C LYS A 700 31.10 -13.48 11.19
N PRO A 701 31.77 -12.62 10.40
CA PRO A 701 31.56 -11.17 10.28
C PRO A 701 30.14 -10.86 9.77
N THR A 702 29.69 -9.61 9.96
CA THR A 702 28.31 -9.16 9.72
C THR A 702 27.82 -9.47 8.31
N VAL A 703 26.64 -10.07 8.20
CA VAL A 703 26.02 -10.42 6.90
C VAL A 703 25.22 -9.27 6.28
N PHE A 704 24.78 -8.29 7.07
CA PHE A 704 24.13 -7.07 6.57
C PHE A 704 25.12 -6.19 5.79
N THR A 705 24.61 -5.43 4.81
CA THR A 705 25.36 -4.42 4.04
C THR A 705 24.85 -3.00 4.31
N THR A 706 25.63 -2.00 3.95
CA THR A 706 25.25 -0.57 4.05
C THR A 706 24.51 -0.06 2.81
N SER A 707 24.67 -0.72 1.66
CA SER A 707 24.01 -0.39 0.40
C SER A 707 23.58 -1.66 -0.35
N ASN A 708 22.59 -1.52 -1.23
CA ASN A 708 22.17 -2.57 -2.16
C ASN A 708 23.30 -2.90 -3.16
N VAL A 709 24.10 -1.91 -3.58
CA VAL A 709 25.25 -2.10 -4.50
C VAL A 709 26.33 -2.96 -3.85
N GLU A 710 26.64 -2.70 -2.58
CA GLU A 710 27.55 -3.52 -1.76
C GLU A 710 27.05 -4.97 -1.66
N GLY A 711 25.73 -5.17 -1.51
CA GLY A 711 25.08 -6.48 -1.51
C GLY A 711 25.28 -7.25 -2.82
N VAL A 712 25.04 -6.60 -3.96
CA VAL A 712 25.27 -7.17 -5.30
C VAL A 712 26.74 -7.56 -5.48
N GLU A 713 27.67 -6.64 -5.19
CA GLU A 713 29.11 -6.92 -5.28
C GLU A 713 29.54 -8.09 -4.40
N ARG A 714 28.96 -8.22 -3.20
CA ARG A 714 29.26 -9.29 -2.25
C ARG A 714 28.78 -10.67 -2.74
N VAL A 715 27.65 -10.75 -3.45
CA VAL A 715 27.21 -11.98 -4.13
C VAL A 715 28.15 -12.35 -5.28
N VAL A 716 28.50 -11.39 -6.14
CA VAL A 716 29.42 -11.62 -7.28
C VAL A 716 30.79 -12.10 -6.80
N LYS A 717 31.42 -11.35 -5.87
CA LYS A 717 32.73 -11.66 -5.29
C LYS A 717 32.71 -12.94 -4.45
N GLY A 718 31.57 -13.27 -3.83
CA GLY A 718 31.39 -14.42 -2.96
C GLY A 718 31.36 -15.78 -3.66
N LYS A 719 31.30 -15.85 -4.99
CA LYS A 719 31.34 -17.10 -5.79
C LYS A 719 30.39 -18.21 -5.28
N GLY A 720 29.19 -17.84 -4.85
CA GLY A 720 28.18 -18.78 -4.31
C GLY A 720 28.25 -19.06 -2.81
N SER A 721 29.18 -18.45 -2.05
CA SER A 721 29.20 -18.52 -0.58
C SER A 721 28.28 -17.51 0.12
N TYR A 722 27.66 -16.60 -0.64
CA TYR A 722 26.75 -15.56 -0.14
C TYR A 722 25.55 -15.34 -1.07
N ALA A 723 24.37 -15.15 -0.47
CA ALA A 723 23.14 -14.74 -1.14
C ALA A 723 22.62 -13.42 -0.50
N PHE A 724 21.97 -12.56 -1.28
CA PHE A 724 21.48 -11.26 -0.79
C PHE A 724 19.96 -11.16 -0.90
N LEU A 725 19.32 -10.76 0.20
CA LEU A 725 17.88 -10.60 0.32
C LEU A 725 17.52 -9.14 0.01
N MET A 726 16.86 -8.92 -1.12
CA MET A 726 16.43 -7.60 -1.59
C MET A 726 15.08 -7.69 -2.31
N GLU A 727 14.50 -6.53 -2.65
CA GLU A 727 13.22 -6.43 -3.34
C GLU A 727 13.34 -6.86 -4.81
N SER A 728 12.37 -7.64 -5.30
CA SER A 728 12.41 -8.31 -6.61
C SER A 728 12.62 -7.36 -7.79
N THR A 729 12.08 -6.14 -7.70
CA THR A 729 12.28 -5.06 -8.68
C THR A 729 13.75 -4.66 -8.82
N SER A 730 14.49 -4.61 -7.71
CA SER A 730 15.95 -4.38 -7.72
C SER A 730 16.70 -5.59 -8.30
N ILE A 731 16.23 -6.81 -8.03
CA ILE A 731 16.80 -8.05 -8.60
C ILE A 731 16.66 -8.06 -10.13
N GLU A 732 15.46 -7.81 -10.65
CA GLU A 732 15.18 -7.70 -12.09
C GLU A 732 16.13 -6.68 -12.76
N TYR A 733 16.33 -5.51 -12.13
CA TYR A 733 17.21 -4.45 -12.65
C TYR A 733 18.68 -4.88 -12.73
N VAL A 734 19.15 -5.62 -11.72
CA VAL A 734 20.53 -6.12 -11.64
C VAL A 734 20.78 -7.26 -12.63
N ILE A 735 19.84 -8.21 -12.78
CA ILE A 735 20.00 -9.37 -13.67
C ILE A 735 20.02 -8.97 -15.15
N GLU A 736 19.20 -7.99 -15.56
CA GLU A 736 19.20 -7.47 -16.94
C GLU A 736 20.55 -6.83 -17.36
N ARG A 737 21.46 -6.59 -16.40
CA ARG A 737 22.81 -6.00 -16.58
C ARG A 737 23.96 -6.94 -16.23
N ASN A 738 23.72 -7.95 -15.40
CA ASN A 738 24.76 -8.83 -14.87
C ASN A 738 24.35 -10.31 -14.95
N CYS A 739 24.73 -10.94 -16.05
CA CYS A 739 24.28 -12.27 -16.47
C CYS A 739 24.86 -13.42 -15.61
N ASP A 740 25.81 -13.08 -14.73
CA ASP A 740 26.42 -13.92 -13.70
C ASP A 740 25.47 -14.16 -12.50
N LEU A 741 24.33 -13.45 -12.44
CA LEU A 741 23.38 -13.46 -11.33
C LEU A 741 22.00 -13.99 -11.75
N THR A 742 21.29 -14.57 -10.78
CA THR A 742 19.94 -15.12 -10.94
C THR A 742 19.08 -14.85 -9.71
N GLN A 743 17.78 -14.68 -9.92
CA GLN A 743 16.78 -14.70 -8.85
C GLN A 743 16.52 -16.16 -8.47
N VAL A 744 16.43 -16.44 -7.17
CA VAL A 744 16.10 -17.78 -6.64
C VAL A 744 14.80 -17.69 -5.83
N GLY A 745 13.91 -18.65 -6.07
CA GLY A 745 12.60 -18.73 -5.44
C GLY A 745 11.60 -17.67 -5.95
N GLY A 746 10.41 -17.72 -5.39
CA GLY A 746 9.36 -16.74 -5.65
C GLY A 746 9.54 -15.43 -4.86
N LEU A 747 8.43 -14.72 -4.68
CA LEU A 747 8.32 -13.62 -3.71
C LEU A 747 8.01 -14.21 -2.33
N LEU A 748 8.76 -13.81 -1.30
CA LEU A 748 8.61 -14.29 0.08
C LEU A 748 7.47 -13.58 0.84
N ASP A 749 7.03 -12.44 0.30
CA ASP A 749 5.91 -11.62 0.75
C ASP A 749 5.28 -10.86 -0.44
N SER A 750 4.20 -10.13 -0.19
CA SER A 750 3.56 -9.23 -1.16
C SER A 750 3.58 -7.81 -0.60
N LYS A 751 4.16 -6.88 -1.36
CA LYS A 751 4.43 -5.49 -1.00
C LYS A 751 4.23 -4.58 -2.20
N GLY A 752 4.25 -3.28 -1.97
CA GLY A 752 4.33 -2.29 -3.03
C GLY A 752 5.12 -1.05 -2.63
N TYR A 753 5.55 -0.30 -3.64
CA TYR A 753 5.97 1.10 -3.46
C TYR A 753 4.75 2.01 -3.62
N GLY A 754 4.57 2.91 -2.66
CA GLY A 754 3.59 3.99 -2.72
C GLY A 754 4.30 5.35 -2.64
N ILE A 755 3.63 6.41 -3.05
CA ILE A 755 4.11 7.77 -2.83
C ILE A 755 3.62 8.21 -1.45
N ALA A 756 4.51 8.71 -0.60
CA ALA A 756 4.16 9.13 0.76
C ALA A 756 3.95 10.65 0.85
N MET A 757 3.04 11.08 1.73
CA MET A 757 2.66 12.46 2.00
C MET A 757 2.50 12.68 3.52
N PRO A 758 2.55 13.92 4.02
CA PRO A 758 2.17 14.22 5.40
C PRO A 758 0.77 13.66 5.74
N PRO A 759 0.52 13.24 6.99
CA PRO A 759 -0.76 12.66 7.39
C PRO A 759 -1.92 13.64 7.18
N ASN A 760 -3.07 13.12 6.78
CA ASN A 760 -4.28 13.85 6.39
C ASN A 760 -4.09 14.76 5.14
N SER A 761 -3.13 14.47 4.26
CA SER A 761 -2.89 15.25 3.03
C SER A 761 -4.10 15.25 2.08
N PRO A 762 -4.67 16.43 1.72
CA PRO A 762 -5.85 16.51 0.86
C PRO A 762 -5.59 16.01 -0.57
N TYR A 763 -4.33 16.04 -1.02
CA TYR A 763 -3.96 15.63 -2.38
C TYR A 763 -3.89 14.11 -2.57
N ARG A 764 -3.94 13.31 -1.49
CA ARG A 764 -3.79 11.84 -1.52
C ARG A 764 -4.76 11.18 -2.50
N THR A 765 -6.02 11.63 -2.51
CA THR A 765 -7.08 11.10 -3.38
C THR A 765 -6.83 11.44 -4.85
N ALA A 766 -6.46 12.69 -5.17
CA ALA A 766 -6.18 13.13 -6.53
C ALA A 766 -4.94 12.43 -7.12
N ILE A 767 -3.85 12.32 -6.35
CA ILE A 767 -2.62 11.63 -6.79
C ILE A 767 -2.87 10.13 -6.94
N SER A 768 -3.62 9.49 -6.04
CA SER A 768 -4.01 8.08 -6.18
C SER A 768 -4.88 7.84 -7.42
N GLY A 769 -5.83 8.74 -7.72
CA GLY A 769 -6.61 8.70 -8.96
C GLY A 769 -5.76 8.84 -10.22
N ALA A 770 -4.73 9.70 -10.19
CA ALA A 770 -3.77 9.81 -11.29
C ALA A 770 -2.92 8.54 -11.46
N ILE A 771 -2.49 7.88 -10.38
CA ILE A 771 -1.76 6.60 -10.44
C ILE A 771 -2.64 5.50 -11.04
N LEU A 772 -3.91 5.38 -10.60
CA LEU A 772 -4.87 4.42 -11.15
C LEU A 772 -5.08 4.64 -12.66
N LYS A 773 -5.24 5.90 -13.08
CA LYS A 773 -5.33 6.25 -14.51
C LYS A 773 -4.06 5.87 -15.29
N LEU A 774 -2.86 6.07 -14.73
CA LEU A 774 -1.60 5.64 -15.36
C LEU A 774 -1.45 4.11 -15.43
N GLN A 775 -2.13 3.38 -14.54
CA GLN A 775 -2.21 1.92 -14.54
C GLN A 775 -3.20 1.42 -15.61
N GLU A 776 -4.38 2.04 -15.70
CA GLU A 776 -5.41 1.77 -16.74
C GLU A 776 -4.88 2.08 -18.16
N GLU A 777 -4.17 3.20 -18.34
CA GLU A 777 -3.49 3.56 -19.59
C GLU A 777 -2.26 2.67 -19.89
N GLY A 778 -1.90 1.73 -19.03
CA GLY A 778 -0.74 0.84 -19.18
C GLY A 778 0.63 1.52 -19.08
N LYS A 779 0.68 2.83 -18.81
CA LYS A 779 1.92 3.64 -18.82
C LYS A 779 2.92 3.22 -17.76
N LEU A 780 2.46 2.79 -16.57
CA LEU A 780 3.36 2.29 -15.52
C LEU A 780 4.18 1.08 -16.02
N HIS A 781 3.60 0.21 -16.85
CA HIS A 781 4.30 -0.91 -17.48
C HIS A 781 5.28 -0.45 -18.57
N LEU A 782 4.91 0.53 -19.38
CA LEU A 782 5.79 1.13 -20.40
C LEU A 782 7.02 1.79 -19.73
N LEU A 783 6.82 2.56 -18.65
CA LEU A 783 7.90 3.14 -17.86
C LEU A 783 8.78 2.06 -17.20
N LYS A 784 8.20 0.97 -16.67
CA LYS A 784 9.01 -0.14 -16.13
C LYS A 784 9.85 -0.79 -17.23
N THR A 785 9.27 -1.06 -18.40
CA THR A 785 9.98 -1.64 -19.55
C THR A 785 11.17 -0.76 -19.96
N ARG A 786 10.94 0.54 -20.13
CA ARG A 786 11.98 1.54 -20.45
C ARG A 786 13.15 1.52 -19.47
N TRP A 787 12.87 1.67 -18.17
CA TRP A 787 13.91 1.85 -17.16
C TRP A 787 14.64 0.56 -16.78
N TRP A 788 13.97 -0.61 -16.87
CA TRP A 788 14.62 -1.89 -16.61
C TRP A 788 15.38 -2.43 -17.82
N LYS A 789 14.78 -2.41 -19.02
CA LYS A 789 15.22 -3.20 -20.18
C LYS A 789 15.77 -2.40 -21.36
N GLU A 790 15.51 -1.10 -21.46
CA GLU A 790 15.95 -0.27 -22.60
C GLU A 790 17.07 0.72 -22.22
N LYS A 791 16.97 1.35 -21.04
CA LYS A 791 17.93 2.37 -20.58
C LYS A 791 19.10 1.78 -19.80
N ARG A 792 20.21 2.53 -19.72
CA ARG A 792 21.37 2.24 -18.83
C ARG A 792 21.85 0.77 -18.90
N GLY A 793 21.97 0.20 -20.10
CA GLY A 793 22.47 -1.17 -20.31
C GLY A 793 21.53 -2.30 -19.91
N GLY A 794 20.21 -2.07 -19.84
CA GLY A 794 19.25 -3.16 -19.71
C GLY A 794 19.20 -4.06 -20.96
N GLY A 795 18.73 -5.29 -20.81
CA GLY A 795 18.56 -6.23 -21.92
C GLY A 795 19.85 -6.91 -22.40
N SER A 796 21.03 -6.54 -21.89
CA SER A 796 22.32 -7.09 -22.34
C SER A 796 22.44 -8.60 -22.18
N CYS A 797 21.73 -9.20 -21.22
CA CYS A 797 21.77 -10.64 -20.95
C CYS A 797 20.84 -11.50 -21.83
N ARG A 798 20.08 -10.91 -22.77
CA ARG A 798 19.16 -11.66 -23.64
C ARG A 798 19.88 -12.57 -24.64
N ASP A 799 21.05 -12.18 -25.13
CA ASP A 799 21.81 -12.93 -26.14
C ASP A 799 22.45 -14.22 -25.62
N ASP A 800 22.76 -14.29 -24.32
CA ASP A 800 23.21 -15.55 -23.70
C ASP A 800 22.05 -16.56 -23.61
N MET A 801 20.83 -16.07 -23.38
CA MET A 801 19.65 -16.92 -23.23
C MET A 801 19.23 -17.52 -24.59
N SER A 802 19.30 -16.76 -25.68
CA SER A 802 19.02 -17.26 -27.04
C SER A 802 20.07 -18.26 -27.53
N LYS A 803 21.37 -18.02 -27.28
CA LYS A 803 22.45 -18.98 -27.56
C LYS A 803 22.26 -20.29 -26.77
N SER A 804 21.93 -20.19 -25.47
CA SER A 804 21.80 -21.36 -24.59
C SER A 804 20.64 -22.31 -24.90
N SER A 805 19.69 -21.91 -25.78
CA SER A 805 18.44 -22.62 -26.02
C SER A 805 18.22 -23.08 -27.47
N SER A 806 19.10 -22.71 -28.41
CA SER A 806 18.89 -22.93 -29.86
C SER A 806 19.98 -23.71 -30.59
N THR A 807 21.19 -23.83 -30.02
CA THR A 807 22.27 -24.65 -30.59
C THR A 807 22.45 -25.93 -29.78
N ALA A 808 22.38 -27.10 -30.42
CA ALA A 808 22.79 -28.35 -29.79
C ALA A 808 24.30 -28.31 -29.51
N ASN A 809 24.71 -28.58 -28.27
CA ASN A 809 26.12 -28.58 -27.89
C ASN A 809 26.88 -29.67 -28.66
N GLU A 810 28.04 -29.33 -29.21
CA GLU A 810 28.92 -30.32 -29.83
C GLU A 810 29.40 -31.35 -28.80
N LEU A 811 29.51 -32.62 -29.22
CA LEU A 811 29.81 -33.73 -28.30
C LEU A 811 31.30 -33.76 -27.93
N GLY A 812 31.68 -32.93 -26.96
CA GLY A 812 33.06 -32.75 -26.53
C GLY A 812 33.71 -34.03 -25.98
N LEU A 813 35.04 -34.12 -26.12
CA LEU A 813 35.85 -35.29 -25.70
C LEU A 813 35.63 -35.68 -24.22
N ALA A 814 35.30 -34.72 -23.35
CA ALA A 814 34.97 -34.98 -21.95
C ALA A 814 33.80 -35.96 -21.78
N ASN A 815 32.80 -35.92 -22.66
CA ASN A 815 31.59 -36.74 -22.59
C ASN A 815 31.87 -38.21 -22.96
N VAL A 816 32.92 -38.46 -23.76
CA VAL A 816 33.28 -39.79 -24.29
C VAL A 816 34.56 -40.35 -23.64
N GLY A 817 35.32 -39.52 -22.91
CA GLY A 817 36.65 -39.84 -22.37
C GLY A 817 36.71 -41.14 -21.55
N GLY A 818 35.68 -41.45 -20.77
CA GLY A 818 35.62 -42.70 -20.00
C GLY A 818 35.63 -43.97 -20.86
N VAL A 819 35.09 -43.93 -22.08
CA VAL A 819 35.09 -45.07 -23.01
C VAL A 819 36.52 -45.38 -23.47
N PHE A 820 37.33 -44.35 -23.74
CA PHE A 820 38.75 -44.51 -24.08
C PHE A 820 39.57 -45.06 -22.92
N VAL A 821 39.27 -44.65 -21.67
CA VAL A 821 39.92 -45.19 -20.47
C VAL A 821 39.61 -46.68 -20.28
N VAL A 822 38.34 -47.09 -20.47
CA VAL A 822 37.95 -48.51 -20.41
C VAL A 822 38.62 -49.32 -21.53
N LEU A 823 38.70 -48.78 -22.75
CA LEU A 823 39.38 -49.44 -23.88
C LEU A 823 40.87 -49.68 -23.59
N MET A 824 41.61 -48.66 -23.14
CA MET A 824 43.02 -48.79 -22.80
C MET A 824 43.25 -49.75 -21.61
N GLY A 825 42.38 -49.71 -20.60
CA GLY A 825 42.42 -50.65 -19.48
C GLY A 825 42.20 -52.10 -19.91
N GLY A 826 41.21 -52.35 -20.78
CA GLY A 826 40.92 -53.66 -21.35
C GLY A 826 42.07 -54.21 -22.18
N MET A 827 42.69 -53.38 -23.04
CA MET A 827 43.88 -53.75 -23.80
C MET A 827 45.06 -54.08 -22.88
N GLY A 828 45.31 -53.26 -21.84
CA GLY A 828 46.35 -53.53 -20.85
C GLY A 828 46.17 -54.86 -20.11
N ILE A 829 44.95 -55.15 -19.65
CA ILE A 829 44.60 -56.43 -19.02
C ILE A 829 44.81 -57.60 -19.99
N ALA A 830 44.37 -57.48 -21.25
CA ALA A 830 44.58 -58.52 -22.27
C ALA A 830 46.07 -58.78 -22.54
N CYS A 831 46.91 -57.75 -22.62
CA CYS A 831 48.37 -57.89 -22.74
C CYS A 831 48.98 -58.60 -21.52
N VAL A 832 48.57 -58.25 -20.30
CA VAL A 832 49.04 -58.92 -19.08
C VAL A 832 48.62 -60.39 -19.05
N ILE A 833 47.38 -60.71 -19.42
CA ILE A 833 46.90 -62.10 -19.53
C ILE A 833 47.73 -62.87 -20.58
N ALA A 834 47.96 -62.31 -21.76
CA ALA A 834 48.76 -62.94 -22.81
C ALA A 834 50.22 -63.21 -22.36
N VAL A 835 50.83 -62.28 -21.63
CA VAL A 835 52.16 -62.48 -21.03
C VAL A 835 52.12 -63.58 -19.96
N CYS A 836 51.11 -63.61 -19.10
CA CYS A 836 50.92 -64.66 -18.10
C CYS A 836 50.69 -66.04 -18.74
N GLU A 837 49.87 -66.14 -19.78
CA GLU A 837 49.69 -67.38 -20.55
C GLU A 837 51.00 -67.83 -21.22
N PHE A 838 51.74 -66.92 -21.85
CA PHE A 838 53.03 -67.20 -22.46
C PHE A 838 54.05 -67.73 -21.43
N VAL A 839 54.17 -67.07 -20.27
CA VAL A 839 55.02 -67.49 -19.15
C VAL A 839 54.60 -68.85 -18.60
N TRP A 840 53.30 -69.08 -18.36
CA TRP A 840 52.80 -70.33 -17.81
C TRP A 840 52.99 -71.50 -18.79
N LYS A 841 52.72 -71.27 -20.08
CA LYS A 841 52.94 -72.22 -21.17
C LYS A 841 54.41 -72.57 -21.34
N SER A 842 55.29 -71.57 -21.39
CA SER A 842 56.75 -71.76 -21.44
C SER A 842 57.26 -72.49 -20.20
N ARG A 843 56.75 -72.17 -19.00
CA ARG A 843 57.07 -72.89 -17.77
C ARG A 843 56.61 -74.34 -17.80
N LYS A 844 55.42 -74.64 -18.32
CA LYS A 844 54.92 -76.01 -18.45
C LYS A 844 55.77 -76.82 -19.44
N VAL A 845 56.07 -76.27 -20.62
CA VAL A 845 56.93 -76.91 -21.63
C VAL A 845 58.36 -77.10 -21.11
N ALA A 846 58.93 -76.12 -20.39
CA ALA A 846 60.25 -76.25 -19.78
C ALA A 846 60.32 -77.34 -18.69
N ILE A 847 59.21 -77.60 -17.98
CA ILE A 847 59.09 -78.72 -17.03
C ILE A 847 58.96 -80.06 -17.77
N GLU A 848 58.16 -80.11 -18.84
CA GLU A 848 57.97 -81.32 -19.65
C GLU A 848 59.23 -81.72 -20.46
N GLU A 849 60.03 -80.75 -20.93
CA GLU A 849 61.28 -80.99 -21.69
C GLU A 849 62.58 -80.84 -20.87
N ARG A 850 62.51 -80.51 -19.57
CA ARG A 850 63.66 -80.31 -18.65
C ARG A 850 64.72 -79.30 -19.16
N LYS A 851 64.28 -78.10 -19.54
CA LYS A 851 65.17 -77.01 -20.03
C LYS A 851 65.13 -75.76 -19.14
N SER A 852 66.08 -74.85 -19.34
CA SER A 852 66.06 -73.52 -18.72
C SER A 852 64.86 -72.71 -19.24
N MET A 853 64.09 -72.10 -18.32
CA MET A 853 62.87 -71.37 -18.68
C MET A 853 63.17 -70.12 -19.53
N CYS A 854 64.35 -69.51 -19.35
CA CYS A 854 64.73 -68.29 -20.07
C CYS A 854 65.03 -68.56 -21.56
N SER A 855 65.65 -69.70 -21.89
CA SER A 855 65.95 -70.06 -23.29
C SER A 855 64.68 -70.39 -24.09
N GLU A 856 63.67 -71.02 -23.48
CA GLU A 856 62.42 -71.33 -24.19
C GLU A 856 61.44 -70.16 -24.25
N MET A 857 61.54 -69.19 -23.33
CA MET A 857 60.88 -67.88 -23.55
C MET A 857 61.53 -67.14 -24.72
N ALA A 858 62.86 -67.16 -24.85
CA ALA A 858 63.56 -66.50 -25.95
C ALA A 858 63.29 -67.16 -27.32
N SER A 859 63.12 -68.48 -27.38
CA SER A 859 62.80 -69.22 -28.62
C SER A 859 61.39 -68.92 -29.13
N GLU A 860 60.36 -69.10 -28.30
CA GLU A 860 58.96 -68.85 -28.69
C GLU A 860 58.69 -67.35 -28.89
N LEU A 861 59.35 -66.43 -28.18
CA LEU A 861 59.23 -64.98 -28.45
C LEU A 861 59.82 -64.63 -29.81
N ARG A 862 60.99 -65.19 -30.16
CA ARG A 862 61.63 -64.97 -31.46
C ARG A 862 60.81 -65.57 -32.60
N TYR A 863 60.13 -66.69 -32.37
CA TYR A 863 59.17 -67.27 -33.31
C TYR A 863 57.88 -66.45 -33.43
N ALA A 864 57.37 -65.88 -32.33
CA ALA A 864 56.18 -65.02 -32.34
C ALA A 864 56.39 -63.67 -33.04
N LEU A 865 57.64 -63.21 -33.14
CA LEU A 865 58.05 -62.02 -33.89
C LEU A 865 58.39 -62.31 -35.36
N ASP A 866 58.45 -63.58 -35.78
CA ASP A 866 58.81 -63.99 -37.13
C ASP A 866 57.54 -64.17 -37.98
N CYS A 867 57.13 -63.11 -38.70
CA CYS A 867 55.84 -63.03 -39.40
C CYS A 867 55.72 -63.91 -40.67
N GLY A 868 56.47 -65.01 -40.78
CA GLY A 868 56.49 -65.93 -41.92
C GLY A 868 55.77 -67.26 -41.69
N ASN A 869 54.73 -67.54 -42.49
CA ASN A 869 54.07 -68.86 -42.64
C ASN A 869 53.72 -69.62 -41.34
N GLY A 870 52.63 -69.19 -40.69
CA GLY A 870 52.10 -69.79 -39.46
C GLY A 870 51.60 -71.25 -39.58
N THR A 871 52.51 -72.21 -39.61
CA THR A 871 52.22 -73.65 -39.47
C THR A 871 53.02 -74.25 -38.31
N LYS A 872 52.44 -74.23 -37.10
CA LYS A 872 53.09 -74.79 -35.91
C LYS A 872 53.14 -76.31 -35.98
N LYS A 873 54.33 -76.90 -35.98
CA LYS A 873 54.53 -78.36 -35.93
C LYS A 873 53.95 -78.91 -34.63
N SER A 874 53.20 -80.01 -34.71
CA SER A 874 52.60 -80.67 -33.55
C SER A 874 53.66 -81.45 -32.75
N ALA A 875 53.85 -81.07 -31.47
CA ALA A 875 54.83 -81.68 -30.58
C ALA A 875 54.34 -83.01 -29.98
N LYS A 876 54.22 -84.04 -30.83
CA LYS A 876 54.09 -85.45 -30.42
C LYS A 876 54.80 -86.37 -31.41
N LYS A 877 56.11 -86.63 -31.24
CA LYS A 877 56.81 -87.64 -32.05
C LYS A 877 58.06 -88.30 -31.44
N THR A 878 58.07 -88.61 -30.14
CA THR A 878 59.14 -89.45 -29.54
C THR A 878 58.64 -90.29 -28.35
N LEU A 879 57.95 -91.41 -28.61
CA LEU A 879 57.79 -92.56 -27.68
C LEU A 879 57.06 -93.76 -28.32
N CYS A 880 57.60 -94.30 -29.43
CA CYS A 880 57.36 -95.68 -29.90
C CYS A 880 58.29 -95.98 -31.10
N SER A 881 59.55 -96.34 -30.81
CA SER A 881 60.54 -96.74 -31.83
C SER A 881 61.64 -97.63 -31.22
N ARG A 882 61.24 -98.57 -30.35
CA ARG A 882 62.16 -99.58 -29.79
C ARG A 882 61.48 -100.91 -29.43
N GLU A 883 60.58 -101.38 -30.29
CA GLU A 883 60.14 -102.78 -30.26
C GLU A 883 59.64 -103.20 -31.65
N ARG A 884 59.88 -104.48 -32.01
CA ARG A 884 59.75 -105.11 -33.33
C ARG A 884 60.85 -104.79 -34.37
N GLN A 885 61.92 -105.58 -34.27
CA GLN A 885 62.38 -106.33 -35.44
C GLN A 885 61.30 -107.34 -35.85
N GLU A 886 61.42 -107.88 -37.07
CA GLU A 886 60.48 -108.84 -37.70
C GLU A 886 59.13 -108.19 -38.14
N SER A 887 58.64 -108.37 -39.38
CA SER A 887 59.17 -109.13 -40.53
C SER A 887 58.78 -108.53 -41.89
N ASN A 888 59.31 -109.12 -42.97
CA ASN A 888 59.45 -108.55 -44.33
C ASN A 888 58.17 -108.49 -45.21
N LEU A 889 58.35 -107.81 -46.37
CA LEU A 889 57.56 -107.71 -47.64
C LEU A 889 56.87 -106.33 -47.81
N SER A 890 57.24 -105.43 -48.75
CA SER A 890 57.61 -105.49 -50.19
C SER A 890 56.42 -105.83 -51.11
N ILE A 891 55.84 -104.87 -51.86
CA ILE A 891 55.97 -104.61 -53.34
C ILE A 891 54.72 -103.74 -53.73
N VAL A 892 54.67 -102.75 -54.64
CA VAL A 892 55.61 -102.01 -55.53
C VAL A 892 54.97 -100.63 -55.93
N SER A 893 55.47 -99.93 -56.96
CA SER A 893 54.88 -98.82 -57.76
C SER A 893 53.38 -98.99 -58.17
N GLU A 894 52.67 -98.05 -58.83
CA GLU A 894 53.12 -97.00 -59.78
C GLU A 894 52.12 -95.82 -60.00
N GLU A 895 52.40 -94.99 -61.01
CA GLU A 895 51.68 -93.82 -61.54
C GLU A 895 50.18 -94.06 -61.89
N GLY A 896 49.30 -93.07 -62.05
CA GLY A 896 49.42 -91.60 -61.99
C GLY A 896 48.27 -90.89 -62.74
N ARG A 897 48.50 -89.65 -63.20
CA ARG A 897 47.65 -88.81 -64.12
C ARG A 897 46.36 -88.13 -63.57
N TYR A 898 46.37 -86.80 -63.70
CA TYR A 898 45.23 -85.84 -63.78
C TYR A 898 44.36 -86.10 -65.05
N PRO A 899 43.18 -85.46 -65.33
CA PRO A 899 42.77 -84.11 -64.88
C PRO A 899 41.27 -83.73 -64.68
N VAL A 900 41.07 -82.53 -64.12
CA VAL A 900 40.06 -81.46 -64.42
C VAL A 900 38.62 -81.83 -64.85
N CYS A 901 37.63 -81.24 -64.16
CA CYS A 901 36.46 -80.62 -64.82
C CYS A 901 36.01 -79.33 -64.08
N ASN A 902 35.00 -78.61 -64.58
CA ASN A 902 34.99 -77.14 -64.56
C ASN A 902 33.65 -76.48 -64.12
N LYS A 903 33.76 -75.23 -63.62
CA LYS A 903 32.72 -74.16 -63.53
C LYS A 903 31.32 -74.47 -62.94
N TYR A 904 30.88 -73.59 -62.03
CA TYR A 904 29.86 -72.59 -62.38
C TYR A 904 30.07 -71.24 -61.64
N ARG A 905 29.76 -70.15 -62.35
CA ARG A 905 29.62 -68.73 -61.96
C ARG A 905 28.35 -68.27 -62.70
N HIS A 906 27.54 -67.28 -62.31
CA HIS A 906 27.60 -66.19 -61.33
C HIS A 906 26.14 -65.84 -61.00
N PHE A 907 25.87 -65.05 -59.95
CA PHE A 907 24.97 -63.89 -60.08
C PHE A 907 25.30 -62.84 -59.02
N VAL A 908 24.90 -61.58 -59.26
CA VAL A 908 25.27 -60.41 -58.46
C VAL A 908 24.01 -59.72 -57.92
N GLY A 909 24.04 -59.35 -56.64
CA GLY A 909 23.10 -58.41 -56.01
C GLY A 909 23.87 -57.24 -55.40
N LYS A 910 23.35 -56.02 -55.50
CA LYS A 910 23.99 -54.77 -55.05
C LYS A 910 23.18 -54.13 -53.91
N ALA A 911 23.93 -53.51 -52.98
CA ALA A 911 23.52 -52.31 -52.21
C ALA A 911 22.36 -52.49 -51.20
N PRO A 912 22.10 -51.50 -50.31
CA PRO A 912 22.81 -50.23 -50.11
C PRO A 912 23.45 -50.06 -48.70
N LEU A 913 24.01 -48.88 -48.46
CA LEU A 913 24.40 -48.40 -47.13
C LEU A 913 23.16 -47.95 -46.34
N THR A 914 23.21 -48.16 -45.02
CA THR A 914 23.00 -47.11 -44.00
C THR A 914 23.90 -47.44 -42.83
#